data_AF-A0A940UEK4-F1
#
_entry.id   AF-A0A940UEK4-F1
#
_cell.length_a   1.000
_cell.length_b   1.000
_cell.length_c   1.000
_cell.angle_alpha   90.00
_cell.angle_beta   90.00
_cell.angle_gamma   90.00
#
_symmetry.space_group_name_H-M   'P 1'
#
loop_
_entity.id
_entity.type
_entity.pdbx_description
1 polymer ?
#
loop_
_entity_poly.entity_id
_entity_poly.type
_entity_poly.pdbx_seq_one_letter_code
_entity_poly.pdbx_strand_id
1 'polypeptide(L)'
;MKGFTHIDARTVAETVELLNEQPGAARVLAGGTDLLGALKNEIYATAPEAIINVKPIRGLDFIKKDAEGLRIGALTRLSQIVDSPVVRKEWPVLAEAAQSIGSPQIRNMATIGGNLCQDVRCWFYRASPFIGERYECMRKGGTRCYALTTENQYHSVFGAAQSGTPGCALQCPGKIDIPAYFSKIREGDVASAARILLDANPMPAVTGRVCPHFCEQGCVRNEFDEPISVRAIERYIGDYILDHADELVRPVKQSTGKRIAVVGSGPAGLAAAYYCMSLGHTVTVFDKLEHAGGMLSYGIPEYILPREIVQRTVDALKKAGVEFRLGVEVGLDVSVEKLRSSFDALFLGTGAWEDRAIGMEGEGLAQSALSFLMDVKRGAPTMPGKKVLVIGGGNVAVDAAITARRLGVEDVTMVCLECTEEMPALPWEIAQAIEEGIKLMPSWGPTRVLQSNGKITGLELARCTSVFDDNHCFAPTFDHDETIRIEGDSVIMAVGQARDLSRFNQAIPLDVKSGLIVVDGTSQATSIPGVYAGGDSTLPQGTVIEALAAGRRAALAMDAYLGGTGKLSDIGNRGKENGFLRFSTDCAERKKRATSSVLPVPERSLEKEDLKGLHVGQVEDEAQRCFNCGCVAVHPSDIATVLMVLNGKIKVVGPKGSRTIPIEEFVAPLGVALGADEIVTEVQVPHPVKGSKQTFLKFRLRNALDFAMVSVAANVTRANRTCRDARIVLGSVAPSPMRAIGAEQAIIGKVIDTSVAEEAARAAAAGSVALARNGYKVELVRALVKRALLAHADNGT
;
A
#
# COMPACT_ATOMS: atom_id res chain seq x y z
N MET A 1 32.77 2.67 -0.06
CA MET A 1 32.53 1.23 0.19
C MET A 1 32.72 0.90 1.65
N LYS A 2 31.66 0.46 2.32
CA LYS A 2 31.74 -0.16 3.65
C LYS A 2 32.57 -1.45 3.57
N GLY A 3 33.31 -1.75 4.63
CA GLY A 3 34.09 -2.99 4.73
C GLY A 3 33.16 -4.21 4.71
N PHE A 4 33.62 -5.30 4.11
CA PHE A 4 32.97 -6.61 4.15
C PHE A 4 34.04 -7.70 4.28
N THR A 5 33.65 -8.84 4.81
CA THR A 5 34.49 -10.04 4.87
C THR A 5 34.41 -10.79 3.54
N HIS A 6 35.55 -11.09 2.92
CA HIS A 6 35.58 -11.91 1.71
C HIS A 6 36.01 -13.34 2.07
N ILE A 7 35.13 -14.31 1.82
CA ILE A 7 35.30 -15.71 2.22
C ILE A 7 35.36 -16.59 0.98
N ASP A 8 36.37 -17.47 0.91
CA ASP A 8 36.60 -18.37 -0.21
C ASP A 8 36.06 -19.77 0.13
N ALA A 9 34.80 -20.05 -0.23
CA ALA A 9 34.21 -21.36 0.02
C ALA A 9 34.79 -22.42 -0.94
N ARG A 10 35.08 -23.61 -0.41
CA ARG A 10 35.62 -24.75 -1.16
C ARG A 10 34.58 -25.83 -1.43
N THR A 11 33.47 -25.84 -0.68
CA THR A 11 32.37 -26.80 -0.89
C THR A 11 31.00 -26.15 -0.92
N VAL A 12 30.00 -26.85 -1.48
CA VAL A 12 28.59 -26.43 -1.45
C VAL A 12 28.06 -26.39 -0.02
N ALA A 13 28.40 -27.38 0.81
CA ALA A 13 27.95 -27.45 2.20
C ALA A 13 28.45 -26.25 3.02
N GLU A 14 29.75 -25.95 2.92
CA GLU A 14 30.36 -24.78 3.55
C GLU A 14 29.71 -23.46 3.09
N THR A 15 29.39 -23.34 1.79
CA THR A 15 28.71 -22.14 1.28
C THR A 15 27.33 -21.96 1.92
N VAL A 16 26.56 -23.04 2.01
CA VAL A 16 25.23 -23.04 2.61
C VAL A 16 25.29 -22.71 4.10
N GLU A 17 26.26 -23.28 4.82
CA GLU A 17 26.51 -22.99 6.24
C GLU A 17 26.80 -21.51 6.46
N LEU A 18 27.75 -20.95 5.69
CA LEU A 18 28.10 -19.52 5.76
C LEU A 18 26.92 -18.59 5.43
N LEU A 19 26.06 -18.95 4.47
CA LEU A 19 24.87 -18.16 4.16
C LEU A 19 23.82 -18.26 5.27
N ASN A 20 23.68 -19.43 5.89
CA ASN A 20 22.74 -19.67 6.98
C ASN A 20 23.16 -18.97 8.29
N GLU A 21 24.45 -18.79 8.53
CA GLU A 21 24.97 -17.97 9.64
C GLU A 21 24.68 -16.47 9.45
N GLN A 22 24.54 -16.01 8.20
CA GLN A 22 24.39 -14.59 7.85
C GLN A 22 23.24 -14.35 6.84
N PRO A 23 21.99 -14.75 7.16
CA PRO A 23 20.90 -14.77 6.21
C PRO A 23 20.57 -13.34 5.75
N GLY A 24 20.71 -13.10 4.44
CA GLY A 24 20.44 -11.81 3.82
C GLY A 24 21.55 -10.76 3.98
N ALA A 25 22.53 -10.98 4.86
CA ALA A 25 23.71 -10.13 5.06
C ALA A 25 24.90 -10.53 4.17
N ALA A 26 24.97 -11.79 3.74
CA ALA A 26 25.98 -12.28 2.78
C ALA A 26 25.50 -12.21 1.31
N ARG A 27 26.46 -12.15 0.37
CA ARG A 27 26.20 -12.26 -1.08
C ARG A 27 27.18 -13.22 -1.76
N VAL A 28 26.68 -13.97 -2.74
CA VAL A 28 27.46 -15.00 -3.46
C VAL A 28 28.19 -14.43 -4.68
N LEU A 29 29.47 -14.76 -4.82
CA LEU A 29 30.33 -14.38 -5.94
C LEU A 29 30.64 -15.60 -6.83
N ALA A 30 29.97 -15.67 -7.99
CA ALA A 30 30.12 -16.74 -9.00
C ALA A 30 30.58 -16.20 -10.38
N GLY A 31 31.41 -15.15 -10.40
CA GLY A 31 31.93 -14.51 -11.62
C GLY A 31 32.19 -13.01 -11.44
N GLY A 32 31.25 -12.32 -10.79
CA GLY A 32 31.49 -11.02 -10.13
C GLY A 32 31.16 -9.76 -10.91
N THR A 33 30.88 -9.83 -12.21
CA THR A 33 30.63 -8.61 -13.02
C THR A 33 29.39 -7.83 -12.55
N ASP A 34 28.32 -8.52 -12.16
CA ASP A 34 27.10 -7.88 -11.65
C ASP A 34 27.28 -7.37 -10.20
N LEU A 35 27.74 -8.26 -9.31
CA LEU A 35 27.92 -7.99 -7.89
C LEU A 35 28.93 -6.86 -7.65
N LEU A 36 30.09 -6.89 -8.31
CA LEU A 36 31.09 -5.82 -8.16
C LEU A 36 30.53 -4.46 -8.60
N GLY A 37 29.75 -4.42 -9.68
CA GLY A 37 29.05 -3.21 -10.09
C GLY A 37 28.03 -2.74 -9.04
N ALA A 38 27.31 -3.66 -8.41
CA ALA A 38 26.36 -3.34 -7.35
C ALA A 38 27.01 -2.81 -6.07
N LEU A 39 28.15 -3.40 -5.68
CA LEU A 39 28.95 -2.96 -4.54
C LEU A 39 29.57 -1.58 -4.80
N LYS A 40 30.23 -1.41 -5.96
CA LYS A 40 30.86 -0.14 -6.35
C LYS A 40 29.86 1.01 -6.37
N ASN A 41 28.66 0.76 -6.85
CA ASN A 41 27.62 1.78 -7.00
C ASN A 41 26.70 1.89 -5.78
N GLU A 42 26.96 1.14 -4.70
CA GLU A 42 26.19 1.16 -3.45
C GLU A 42 24.67 0.98 -3.68
N ILE A 43 24.34 0.03 -4.56
CA ILE A 43 22.96 -0.19 -5.06
C ILE A 43 22.06 -0.78 -3.99
N TYR A 44 22.59 -1.66 -3.14
CA TYR A 44 21.80 -2.34 -2.11
C TYR A 44 21.36 -1.37 -1.01
N ALA A 45 20.15 -1.57 -0.48
CA ALA A 45 19.63 -0.79 0.64
C ALA A 45 20.55 -0.92 1.87
N THR A 46 20.95 -2.16 2.16
CA THR A 46 21.96 -2.49 3.17
C THR A 46 23.19 -3.09 2.47
N ALA A 47 24.37 -2.58 2.79
CA ALA A 47 25.61 -3.15 2.29
C ALA A 47 25.81 -4.57 2.86
N PRO A 48 26.29 -5.53 2.05
CA PRO A 48 26.55 -6.87 2.57
C PRO A 48 27.73 -6.85 3.55
N GLU A 49 27.61 -7.68 4.58
CA GLU A 49 28.66 -7.89 5.59
C GLU A 49 29.70 -8.90 5.13
N ALA A 50 29.30 -9.85 4.28
CA ALA A 50 30.18 -10.86 3.71
C ALA A 50 29.94 -11.09 2.21
N ILE A 51 31.02 -11.40 1.50
CA ILE A 51 31.02 -11.88 0.11
C ILE A 51 31.59 -13.29 0.11
N ILE A 52 30.74 -14.26 -0.24
CA ILE A 52 31.12 -15.68 -0.31
C ILE A 52 31.47 -16.02 -1.74
N ASN A 53 32.75 -16.20 -2.01
CA ASN A 53 33.29 -16.58 -3.29
C ASN A 53 33.21 -18.09 -3.50
N VAL A 54 32.37 -18.49 -4.44
CA VAL A 54 32.11 -19.91 -4.76
C VAL A 54 32.91 -20.41 -5.95
N LYS A 55 33.64 -19.53 -6.66
CA LYS A 55 34.52 -19.92 -7.77
C LYS A 55 35.49 -21.06 -7.45
N PRO A 56 36.02 -21.20 -6.22
CA PRO A 56 36.95 -22.28 -5.89
C PRO A 56 36.31 -23.67 -5.74
N ILE A 57 34.98 -23.77 -5.67
CA ILE A 57 34.29 -25.05 -5.54
C ILE A 57 34.53 -25.89 -6.80
N ARG A 58 35.15 -27.06 -6.63
CA ARG A 58 35.42 -27.97 -7.74
C ARG A 58 34.17 -28.76 -8.12
N GLY A 59 34.03 -29.09 -9.40
CA GLY A 59 32.97 -29.98 -9.89
C GLY A 59 31.62 -29.31 -10.14
N LEU A 60 31.56 -27.97 -10.14
CA LEU A 60 30.41 -27.19 -10.58
C LEU A 60 30.62 -26.53 -11.95
N ASP A 61 31.73 -26.81 -12.63
CA ASP A 61 32.12 -26.27 -13.93
C ASP A 61 32.17 -27.36 -15.00
N PHE A 62 31.02 -27.98 -15.27
CA PHE A 62 30.91 -29.10 -16.22
C PHE A 62 29.76 -28.93 -17.21
N ILE A 63 29.91 -29.56 -18.37
CA ILE A 63 28.83 -29.79 -19.34
C ILE A 63 28.79 -31.28 -19.60
N LYS A 64 27.67 -31.94 -19.27
CA LYS A 64 27.48 -33.38 -19.44
C LYS A 64 26.15 -33.66 -20.13
N LYS A 65 26.14 -34.66 -20.99
CA LYS A 65 24.92 -35.23 -21.56
C LYS A 65 24.67 -36.60 -20.93
N ASP A 66 23.47 -36.83 -20.43
CA ASP A 66 23.03 -38.10 -19.85
C ASP A 66 21.72 -38.59 -20.52
N ALA A 67 21.10 -39.62 -19.94
CA ALA A 67 19.86 -40.19 -20.45
C ALA A 67 18.67 -39.21 -20.38
N GLU A 68 18.68 -38.26 -19.44
CA GLU A 68 17.59 -37.29 -19.24
C GLU A 68 17.79 -36.01 -20.06
N GLY A 69 19.03 -35.66 -20.40
CA GLY A 69 19.33 -34.51 -21.25
C GLY A 69 20.71 -33.93 -21.03
N LEU A 70 20.78 -32.60 -20.99
CA LEU A 70 21.97 -31.81 -20.73
C LEU A 70 22.00 -31.37 -19.25
N ARG A 71 23.15 -31.54 -18.61
CA ARG A 71 23.47 -31.04 -17.27
C ARG A 71 24.61 -30.05 -17.39
N ILE A 72 24.43 -28.86 -16.81
CA ILE A 72 25.45 -27.82 -16.77
C ILE A 72 25.67 -27.40 -15.33
N GLY A 73 26.88 -27.54 -14.81
CA GLY A 73 27.20 -27.05 -13.47
C GLY A 73 27.12 -25.52 -13.40
N ALA A 74 26.70 -24.98 -12.26
CA ALA A 74 26.42 -23.55 -12.09
C ALA A 74 27.62 -22.61 -12.34
N LEU A 75 28.86 -23.09 -12.15
CA LEU A 75 30.10 -22.34 -12.40
C LEU A 75 30.64 -22.48 -13.83
N THR A 76 29.93 -23.20 -14.70
CA THR A 76 30.28 -23.26 -16.12
C THR A 76 30.22 -21.87 -16.73
N ARG A 77 31.32 -21.44 -17.33
CA ARG A 77 31.42 -20.12 -17.97
C ARG A 77 30.60 -20.08 -19.26
N LEU A 78 30.07 -18.89 -19.58
CA LEU A 78 29.31 -18.71 -20.81
C LEU A 78 30.15 -19.01 -22.06
N SER A 79 31.46 -18.71 -22.06
CA SER A 79 32.34 -19.10 -23.17
C SER A 79 32.46 -20.61 -23.36
N GLN A 80 32.49 -21.39 -22.28
CA GLN A 80 32.50 -22.86 -22.36
C GLN A 80 31.21 -23.41 -22.98
N ILE A 81 30.06 -22.76 -22.73
CA ILE A 81 28.78 -23.11 -23.36
C ILE A 81 28.79 -22.80 -24.85
N VAL A 82 29.33 -21.63 -25.23
CA VAL A 82 29.48 -21.22 -26.63
C VAL A 82 30.33 -22.22 -27.42
N ASP A 83 31.45 -22.66 -26.84
CA ASP A 83 32.42 -23.51 -27.53
C ASP A 83 32.06 -25.00 -27.49
N SER A 84 31.09 -25.39 -26.65
CA SER A 84 30.72 -26.79 -26.43
C SER A 84 30.12 -27.44 -27.68
N PRO A 85 30.76 -28.48 -28.27
CA PRO A 85 30.24 -29.13 -29.47
C PRO A 85 28.87 -29.78 -29.26
N VAL A 86 28.64 -30.36 -28.07
CA VAL A 86 27.36 -30.99 -27.73
C VAL A 86 26.23 -29.97 -27.63
N VAL A 87 26.48 -28.81 -27.01
CA VAL A 87 25.48 -27.74 -26.91
C VAL A 87 25.19 -27.17 -28.29
N ARG A 88 26.21 -26.84 -29.08
CA ARG A 88 26.04 -26.28 -30.43
C ARG A 88 25.25 -27.22 -31.36
N LYS A 89 25.40 -28.54 -31.18
CA LYS A 89 24.73 -29.53 -32.02
C LYS A 89 23.28 -29.78 -31.62
N GLU A 90 22.99 -29.91 -30.33
CA GLU A 90 21.69 -30.38 -29.84
C GLU A 90 20.86 -29.28 -29.16
N TRP A 91 21.50 -28.30 -28.52
CA TRP A 91 20.85 -27.14 -27.90
C TRP A 91 21.41 -25.81 -28.45
N PRO A 92 21.42 -25.60 -29.78
CA PRO A 92 22.08 -24.45 -30.41
C PRO A 92 21.60 -23.10 -29.87
N VAL A 93 20.32 -22.99 -29.52
CA VAL A 93 19.71 -21.77 -28.96
C VAL A 93 20.38 -21.32 -27.65
N LEU A 94 20.90 -22.26 -26.86
CA LEU A 94 21.62 -21.96 -25.62
C LEU A 94 23.02 -21.39 -25.91
N ALA A 95 23.72 -21.95 -26.91
CA ALA A 95 25.00 -21.42 -27.38
C ALA A 95 24.83 -20.03 -28.03
N GLU A 96 23.78 -19.83 -28.83
CA GLU A 96 23.43 -18.55 -29.47
C GLU A 96 23.18 -17.46 -28.43
N ALA A 97 22.33 -17.75 -27.42
CA ALA A 97 22.06 -16.81 -26.34
C ALA A 97 23.32 -16.51 -25.53
N ALA A 98 24.09 -17.54 -25.14
CA ALA A 98 25.36 -17.37 -24.44
C ALA A 98 26.33 -16.48 -25.22
N GLN A 99 26.49 -16.69 -26.53
CA GLN A 99 27.36 -15.89 -27.39
C GLN A 99 26.92 -14.43 -27.50
N SER A 100 25.62 -14.17 -27.36
CA SER A 100 25.05 -12.82 -27.40
C SER A 100 25.27 -12.02 -26.11
N ILE A 101 25.75 -12.62 -25.01
CA ILE A 101 25.87 -11.95 -23.71
C ILE A 101 27.24 -11.27 -23.59
N GLY A 102 27.23 -9.96 -23.34
CA GLY A 102 28.43 -9.16 -23.05
C GLY A 102 29.53 -9.24 -24.11
N SER A 103 30.72 -8.76 -23.74
CA SER A 103 31.94 -8.96 -24.52
C SER A 103 32.54 -10.36 -24.28
N PRO A 104 33.45 -10.84 -25.13
CA PRO A 104 34.20 -12.08 -24.87
C PRO A 104 34.85 -12.11 -23.49
N GLN A 105 35.38 -10.98 -23.00
CA GLN A 105 35.97 -10.87 -21.65
C GLN A 105 34.93 -11.13 -20.55
N ILE A 106 33.72 -10.61 -20.71
CA ILE A 106 32.62 -10.89 -19.78
C ILE A 106 32.25 -12.37 -19.82
N ARG A 107 32.15 -12.98 -21.00
CA ARG A 107 31.78 -14.42 -21.13
C ARG A 107 32.83 -15.37 -20.56
N ASN A 108 34.09 -14.95 -20.56
CA ASN A 108 35.19 -15.70 -19.94
C ASN A 108 35.19 -15.64 -18.41
N MET A 109 34.31 -14.83 -17.79
CA MET A 109 34.17 -14.73 -16.33
C MET A 109 32.75 -15.05 -15.85
N ALA A 110 31.74 -14.70 -16.64
CA ALA A 110 30.34 -14.92 -16.32
C ALA A 110 30.02 -16.42 -16.37
N THR A 111 29.35 -16.90 -15.34
CA THR A 111 28.87 -18.28 -15.23
C THR A 111 27.38 -18.36 -15.56
N ILE A 112 26.90 -19.55 -15.90
CA ILE A 112 25.47 -19.78 -16.14
C ILE A 112 24.63 -19.51 -14.89
N GLY A 113 25.07 -19.97 -13.71
CA GLY A 113 24.39 -19.72 -12.44
C GLY A 113 24.40 -18.23 -12.06
N GLY A 114 25.53 -17.57 -12.26
CA GLY A 114 25.64 -16.12 -12.07
C GLY A 114 24.76 -15.31 -13.03
N ASN A 115 24.58 -15.76 -14.28
CA ASN A 115 23.68 -15.10 -15.23
C ASN A 115 22.20 -15.23 -14.84
N LEU A 116 21.80 -16.39 -14.32
CA LEU A 116 20.44 -16.63 -13.85
C LEU A 116 20.09 -15.79 -12.63
N CYS A 117 21.06 -15.54 -11.74
CA CYS A 117 20.86 -14.79 -10.49
C CYS A 117 21.22 -13.29 -10.61
N GLN A 118 21.27 -12.73 -11.82
CA GLN A 118 21.59 -11.32 -12.01
C GLN A 118 20.48 -10.41 -11.49
N ASP A 119 20.89 -9.29 -10.89
CA ASP A 119 19.94 -8.26 -10.49
C ASP A 119 19.48 -7.41 -11.69
N VAL A 120 18.31 -6.80 -11.57
CA VAL A 120 17.68 -6.03 -12.65
C VAL A 120 18.55 -4.86 -13.13
N ARG A 121 18.44 -4.55 -14.42
CA ARG A 121 19.20 -3.47 -15.08
C ARG A 121 18.37 -2.20 -15.26
N CYS A 122 17.69 -1.77 -14.20
CA CYS A 122 17.01 -0.48 -14.15
C CYS A 122 18.01 0.63 -13.77
N TRP A 123 17.98 1.75 -14.48
CA TRP A 123 18.98 2.79 -14.41
C TRP A 123 18.74 3.70 -13.21
N PHE A 124 17.47 3.89 -12.79
CA PHE A 124 17.14 4.49 -11.50
C PHE A 124 17.57 3.59 -10.33
N TYR A 125 17.34 2.28 -10.44
CA TYR A 125 17.81 1.34 -9.43
C TYR A 125 19.33 1.31 -9.35
N ARG A 126 20.03 1.33 -10.48
CA ARG A 126 21.49 1.22 -10.52
C ARG A 126 22.23 2.55 -10.52
N ALA A 127 21.50 3.67 -10.45
CA ALA A 127 22.06 4.99 -10.28
C ALA A 127 22.89 5.04 -9.00
N SER A 128 24.12 5.52 -9.16
CA SER A 128 25.12 5.61 -8.11
C SER A 128 25.20 7.04 -7.59
N PRO A 129 25.45 7.23 -6.28
CA PRO A 129 25.71 8.56 -5.72
C PRO A 129 26.93 9.27 -6.36
N PHE A 130 27.83 8.54 -7.03
CA PHE A 130 29.04 9.11 -7.64
C PHE A 130 28.80 9.81 -8.99
N ILE A 131 27.64 9.62 -9.61
CA ILE A 131 27.29 10.19 -10.93
C ILE A 131 26.00 11.02 -10.91
N GLY A 132 25.49 11.33 -9.72
CA GLY A 132 24.25 12.08 -9.49
C GLY A 132 23.55 11.66 -8.19
N GLU A 133 22.34 12.17 -7.95
CA GLU A 133 21.56 11.80 -6.77
C GLU A 133 21.16 10.32 -6.78
N ARG A 134 21.24 9.68 -5.62
CA ARG A 134 20.76 8.31 -5.43
C ARG A 134 19.23 8.33 -5.45
N TYR A 135 18.63 7.80 -6.51
CA TYR A 135 17.17 7.66 -6.58
C TYR A 135 16.65 6.66 -5.53
N GLU A 136 15.76 7.12 -4.66
CA GLU A 136 15.06 6.31 -3.65
C GLU A 136 13.89 5.54 -4.30
N CYS A 137 14.23 4.59 -5.18
CA CYS A 137 13.23 3.77 -5.87
C CYS A 137 12.66 2.66 -4.96
N MET A 138 11.53 2.07 -5.36
CA MET A 138 10.87 0.97 -4.61
C MET A 138 11.76 -0.24 -4.28
N ARG A 139 12.80 -0.52 -5.07
CA ARG A 139 13.75 -1.62 -4.79
C ARG A 139 14.83 -1.25 -3.76
N LYS A 140 14.98 0.03 -3.44
CA LYS A 140 15.91 0.56 -2.45
C LYS A 140 15.23 0.91 -1.11
N GLY A 141 13.93 0.66 -0.99
CA GLY A 141 13.13 0.99 0.19
C GLY A 141 12.27 2.24 0.03
N GLY A 142 12.40 2.97 -1.07
CA GLY A 142 11.50 4.09 -1.38
C GLY A 142 10.10 3.64 -1.82
N THR A 143 9.27 4.59 -2.23
CA THR A 143 7.84 4.37 -2.52
C THR A 143 7.47 4.55 -4.00
N ARG A 144 8.43 4.91 -4.85
CA ARG A 144 8.19 5.31 -6.24
C ARG A 144 9.00 4.52 -7.27
N CYS A 145 8.41 4.32 -8.45
CA CYS A 145 9.13 3.95 -9.67
C CYS A 145 9.32 5.19 -10.55
N TYR A 146 10.55 5.73 -10.61
CA TYR A 146 10.85 6.91 -11.45
C TYR A 146 10.66 6.64 -12.94
N ALA A 147 10.82 5.39 -13.39
CA ALA A 147 10.63 5.02 -14.79
C ALA A 147 9.19 5.25 -15.29
N LEU A 148 8.18 5.16 -14.42
CA LEU A 148 6.78 5.33 -14.83
C LEU A 148 6.51 6.71 -15.44
N THR A 149 7.15 7.76 -14.92
CA THR A 149 6.88 9.15 -15.32
C THR A 149 8.01 9.80 -16.10
N THR A 150 9.13 9.09 -16.32
CA THR A 150 10.34 9.68 -16.93
C THR A 150 10.90 8.76 -18.03
N GLU A 151 12.16 8.37 -17.93
CA GLU A 151 12.80 7.49 -18.90
C GLU A 151 12.37 6.04 -18.73
N ASN A 152 11.62 5.54 -19.71
CA ASN A 152 11.13 4.17 -19.71
C ASN A 152 11.50 3.38 -20.97
N GLN A 153 12.36 3.88 -21.86
CA GLN A 153 12.60 3.24 -23.16
C GLN A 153 13.00 1.75 -23.05
N TYR A 154 13.72 1.34 -22.00
CA TYR A 154 14.15 -0.07 -21.81
C TYR A 154 13.20 -0.93 -20.95
N HIS A 155 12.17 -0.33 -20.34
CA HIS A 155 11.34 -0.98 -19.33
C HIS A 155 10.23 -1.84 -19.95
N SER A 156 9.46 -2.49 -19.09
CA SER A 156 8.41 -3.44 -19.46
C SER A 156 7.31 -2.81 -20.32
N VAL A 157 6.76 -3.62 -21.22
CA VAL A 157 5.53 -3.34 -22.00
C VAL A 157 4.41 -4.33 -21.69
N PHE A 158 4.59 -5.22 -20.72
CA PHE A 158 3.58 -6.20 -20.30
C PHE A 158 3.16 -6.01 -18.82
N GLY A 159 3.38 -4.81 -18.28
CA GLY A 159 3.01 -4.46 -16.91
C GLY A 159 4.21 -4.42 -15.96
N ALA A 160 3.96 -4.56 -14.67
CA ALA A 160 4.96 -4.46 -13.62
C ALA A 160 4.88 -5.59 -12.60
N ALA A 161 5.85 -5.60 -11.71
CA ALA A 161 5.85 -6.45 -10.55
C ALA A 161 5.76 -5.61 -9.29
N GLN A 162 5.00 -6.11 -8.31
CA GLN A 162 4.90 -5.49 -7.02
C GLN A 162 6.28 -5.47 -6.35
N SER A 163 6.70 -4.32 -5.86
CA SER A 163 7.96 -4.12 -5.15
C SER A 163 7.72 -3.07 -4.08
N GLY A 164 7.93 -3.41 -2.82
CA GLY A 164 7.71 -2.51 -1.70
C GLY A 164 6.25 -2.09 -1.51
N THR A 165 6.06 -1.11 -0.63
CA THR A 165 4.75 -0.54 -0.28
C THR A 165 4.55 0.80 -1.00
N PRO A 166 3.44 1.02 -1.73
CA PRO A 166 3.14 2.30 -2.36
C PRO A 166 3.04 3.43 -1.33
N GLY A 167 3.40 4.65 -1.75
CA GLY A 167 3.36 5.81 -0.85
C GLY A 167 2.00 6.06 -0.21
N CYS A 168 0.90 5.87 -0.95
CA CYS A 168 -0.46 6.03 -0.43
C CYS A 168 -0.79 5.03 0.70
N ALA A 169 -0.37 3.76 0.55
CA ALA A 169 -0.57 2.74 1.58
C ALA A 169 0.40 2.94 2.76
N LEU A 170 1.61 3.43 2.50
CA LEU A 170 2.59 3.73 3.56
C LEU A 170 2.11 4.86 4.47
N GLN A 171 1.58 5.94 3.89
CA GLN A 171 1.10 7.11 4.64
C GLN A 171 -0.27 6.88 5.30
N CYS A 172 -1.11 5.98 4.78
CA CYS A 172 -2.39 5.66 5.40
C CYS A 172 -2.19 4.93 6.75
N PRO A 173 -2.73 5.43 7.87
CA PRO A 173 -2.69 4.70 9.16
C PRO A 173 -3.35 3.31 9.08
N GLY A 174 -4.40 3.18 8.26
CA GLY A 174 -5.08 1.90 8.00
C GLY A 174 -4.30 0.91 7.10
N LYS A 175 -3.20 1.35 6.47
CA LYS A 175 -2.39 0.53 5.53
C LYS A 175 -3.21 -0.10 4.39
N ILE A 176 -4.18 0.65 3.86
CA ILE A 176 -5.08 0.22 2.80
C ILE A 176 -4.30 0.02 1.49
N ASP A 177 -4.44 -1.13 0.82
CA ASP A 177 -3.86 -1.38 -0.52
C ASP A 177 -4.74 -0.72 -1.60
N ILE A 178 -4.60 0.60 -1.72
CA ILE A 178 -5.34 1.42 -2.68
C ILE A 178 -5.18 0.92 -4.13
N PRO A 179 -3.97 0.63 -4.61
CA PRO A 179 -3.80 0.06 -5.96
C PRO A 179 -4.56 -1.25 -6.19
N ALA A 180 -4.72 -2.10 -5.16
CA ALA A 180 -5.42 -3.38 -5.30
C ALA A 180 -6.90 -3.20 -5.61
N TYR A 181 -7.65 -2.44 -4.79
CA TYR A 181 -9.07 -2.24 -5.05
C TYR A 181 -9.32 -1.35 -6.28
N PHE A 182 -8.40 -0.43 -6.60
CA PHE A 182 -8.44 0.32 -7.85
C PHE A 182 -8.31 -0.58 -9.10
N SER A 183 -7.56 -1.69 -9.00
CA SER A 183 -7.53 -2.69 -10.09
C SER A 183 -8.91 -3.24 -10.36
N LYS A 184 -9.67 -3.53 -9.30
CA LYS A 184 -11.03 -4.05 -9.41
C LYS A 184 -12.00 -3.02 -9.98
N ILE A 185 -11.86 -1.75 -9.65
CA ILE A 185 -12.62 -0.67 -10.30
C ILE A 185 -12.33 -0.63 -11.81
N ARG A 186 -11.06 -0.72 -12.24
CA ARG A 186 -10.70 -0.76 -13.68
C ARG A 186 -11.27 -1.99 -14.40
N GLU A 187 -11.51 -3.09 -13.68
CA GLU A 187 -12.13 -4.32 -14.19
C GLU A 187 -13.67 -4.24 -14.18
N GLY A 188 -14.27 -3.16 -13.66
CA GLY A 188 -15.72 -3.03 -13.48
C GLY A 188 -16.29 -3.83 -12.29
N ASP A 189 -15.42 -4.38 -11.43
CA ASP A 189 -15.78 -5.25 -10.31
C ASP A 189 -15.76 -4.48 -8.97
N VAL A 190 -16.80 -3.68 -8.75
CA VAL A 190 -16.94 -2.88 -7.51
C VAL A 190 -17.08 -3.76 -6.27
N ALA A 191 -17.70 -4.95 -6.39
CA ALA A 191 -17.88 -5.87 -5.27
C ALA A 191 -16.53 -6.41 -4.76
N SER A 192 -15.62 -6.82 -5.64
CA SER A 192 -14.26 -7.21 -5.23
C SER A 192 -13.47 -6.02 -4.70
N ALA A 193 -13.65 -4.82 -5.26
CA ALA A 193 -13.02 -3.60 -4.73
C ALA A 193 -13.46 -3.34 -3.28
N ALA A 194 -14.76 -3.45 -3.01
CA ALA A 194 -15.35 -3.31 -1.68
C ALA A 194 -14.79 -4.33 -0.68
N ARG A 195 -14.66 -5.61 -1.07
CA ARG A 195 -14.10 -6.66 -0.20
C ARG A 195 -12.64 -6.36 0.19
N ILE A 196 -11.82 -5.94 -0.77
CA ILE A 196 -10.42 -5.55 -0.49
C ILE A 196 -10.36 -4.35 0.46
N LEU A 197 -11.23 -3.37 0.28
CA LEU A 197 -11.28 -2.19 1.14
C LEU A 197 -11.70 -2.54 2.57
N LEU A 198 -12.71 -3.42 2.72
CA LEU A 198 -13.22 -3.91 3.99
C LEU A 198 -12.21 -4.73 4.81
N ASP A 199 -11.15 -5.26 4.20
CA ASP A 199 -10.05 -5.93 4.92
C ASP A 199 -9.21 -4.98 5.78
N ALA A 200 -9.20 -3.69 5.44
CA ALA A 200 -8.39 -2.65 6.08
C ALA A 200 -9.23 -1.49 6.67
N ASN A 201 -10.39 -1.21 6.10
CA ASN A 201 -11.31 -0.18 6.59
C ASN A 201 -12.77 -0.71 6.63
N PRO A 202 -13.36 -0.87 7.83
CA PRO A 202 -14.71 -1.41 7.98
C PRO A 202 -15.84 -0.38 7.74
N MET A 203 -15.52 0.91 7.63
CA MET A 203 -16.51 1.98 7.51
C MET A 203 -16.13 3.02 6.44
N PRO A 204 -15.90 2.60 5.18
CA PRO A 204 -15.46 3.49 4.10
C PRO A 204 -16.46 4.61 3.77
N ALA A 205 -17.76 4.39 4.01
CA ALA A 205 -18.77 5.44 3.86
C ALA A 205 -18.53 6.61 4.83
N VAL A 206 -18.00 6.33 6.02
CA VAL A 206 -17.66 7.34 7.02
C VAL A 206 -16.34 8.02 6.67
N THR A 207 -15.27 7.24 6.45
CA THR A 207 -13.94 7.82 6.17
C THR A 207 -13.90 8.61 4.86
N GLY A 208 -14.63 8.19 3.82
CA GLY A 208 -14.79 8.99 2.59
C GLY A 208 -15.42 10.37 2.82
N ARG A 209 -16.04 10.62 3.99
CA ARG A 209 -16.61 11.90 4.40
C ARG A 209 -15.74 12.68 5.38
N VAL A 210 -15.03 12.02 6.30
CA VAL A 210 -14.37 12.71 7.43
C VAL A 210 -12.85 12.54 7.50
N CYS A 211 -12.26 11.65 6.69
CA CYS A 211 -10.83 11.39 6.76
C CYS A 211 -10.01 12.54 6.15
N PRO A 212 -8.83 12.87 6.70
CA PRO A 212 -7.87 13.80 6.08
C PRO A 212 -7.21 13.28 4.80
N HIS A 213 -7.28 11.97 4.56
CA HIS A 213 -6.65 11.26 3.43
C HIS A 213 -5.14 11.51 3.28
N PHE A 214 -4.36 11.17 4.31
CA PHE A 214 -2.89 11.07 4.27
C PHE A 214 -2.36 10.28 3.05
N CYS A 215 -3.15 9.33 2.57
CA CYS A 215 -2.85 8.57 1.36
C CYS A 215 -2.72 9.43 0.09
N GLU A 216 -3.47 10.52 -0.01
CA GLU A 216 -3.38 11.45 -1.14
C GLU A 216 -2.11 12.30 -1.05
N GLN A 217 -1.68 12.69 0.15
CA GLN A 217 -0.40 13.36 0.39
C GLN A 217 0.79 12.46 0.04
N GLY A 218 0.69 11.17 0.37
CA GLY A 218 1.67 10.14 -0.01
C GLY A 218 1.59 9.67 -1.46
N CYS A 219 0.69 10.23 -2.27
CA CYS A 219 0.51 9.78 -3.65
C CYS A 219 1.71 10.19 -4.51
N VAL A 220 2.32 9.22 -5.18
CA VAL A 220 3.45 9.46 -6.11
C VAL A 220 3.06 10.32 -7.33
N ARG A 221 1.76 10.57 -7.56
CA ARG A 221 1.28 11.49 -8.60
C ARG A 221 1.46 12.96 -8.24
N ASN A 222 1.69 13.33 -6.97
CA ASN A 222 1.91 14.73 -6.58
C ASN A 222 3.08 15.39 -7.33
N GLU A 223 4.07 14.60 -7.75
CA GLU A 223 5.21 15.08 -8.57
C GLU A 223 4.95 14.97 -10.08
N PHE A 224 3.83 14.38 -10.49
CA PHE A 224 3.46 14.23 -11.89
C PHE A 224 2.37 15.22 -12.28
N ASP A 225 1.21 15.18 -11.65
CA ASP A 225 0.12 16.14 -11.85
C ASP A 225 -0.60 16.43 -10.52
N GLU A 226 -1.70 15.75 -10.26
CA GLU A 226 -2.52 15.90 -9.06
C GLU A 226 -2.75 14.51 -8.47
N PRO A 227 -2.88 14.38 -7.13
CA PRO A 227 -3.13 13.10 -6.52
C PRO A 227 -4.45 12.50 -7.01
N ILE A 228 -4.56 11.18 -6.84
CA ILE A 228 -5.81 10.49 -7.06
C ILE A 228 -6.83 10.91 -6.00
N SER A 229 -8.09 11.08 -6.39
CA SER A 229 -9.22 11.43 -5.51
C SER A 229 -9.69 10.24 -4.67
N VAL A 230 -8.78 9.67 -3.89
CA VAL A 230 -8.99 8.47 -3.07
C VAL A 230 -10.18 8.68 -2.12
N ARG A 231 -10.29 9.87 -1.49
CA ARG A 231 -11.42 10.22 -0.61
C ARG A 231 -12.77 9.99 -1.25
N ALA A 232 -12.94 10.55 -2.43
CA ALA A 232 -14.23 10.57 -3.09
C ALA A 232 -14.58 9.18 -3.67
N ILE A 233 -13.57 8.41 -4.09
CA ILE A 233 -13.74 7.01 -4.51
C ILE A 233 -14.06 6.11 -3.32
N GLU A 234 -13.42 6.33 -2.18
CA GLU A 234 -13.70 5.61 -0.94
C GLU A 234 -15.13 5.87 -0.47
N ARG A 235 -15.63 7.11 -0.60
CA ARG A 235 -17.05 7.43 -0.38
C ARG A 235 -17.95 6.65 -1.33
N TYR A 236 -17.66 6.62 -2.63
CA TYR A 236 -18.45 5.87 -3.61
C TYR A 236 -18.53 4.37 -3.28
N ILE A 237 -17.39 3.74 -2.97
CA ILE A 237 -17.35 2.32 -2.59
C ILE A 237 -18.04 2.10 -1.25
N GLY A 238 -17.89 3.04 -0.32
CA GLY A 238 -18.54 2.98 0.99
C GLY A 238 -20.05 3.02 0.90
N ASP A 239 -20.60 3.92 0.09
CA ASP A 239 -22.04 3.99 -0.16
C ASP A 239 -22.53 2.69 -0.83
N TYR A 240 -21.79 2.16 -1.81
CA TYR A 240 -22.05 0.84 -2.41
C TYR A 240 -22.06 -0.30 -1.38
N ILE A 241 -21.12 -0.30 -0.42
CA ILE A 241 -21.07 -1.30 0.66
C ILE A 241 -22.33 -1.24 1.52
N LEU A 242 -22.80 -0.05 1.88
CA LEU A 242 -24.01 0.11 2.67
C LEU A 242 -25.27 -0.31 1.91
N ASP A 243 -25.28 -0.19 0.59
CA ASP A 243 -26.39 -0.68 -0.26
C ASP A 243 -26.39 -2.21 -0.38
N HIS A 244 -25.22 -2.86 -0.24
CA HIS A 244 -25.02 -4.31 -0.38
C HIS A 244 -24.56 -4.98 0.92
N ALA A 245 -24.92 -4.38 2.06
CA ALA A 245 -24.39 -4.77 3.37
C ALA A 245 -24.70 -6.23 3.74
N ASP A 246 -25.88 -6.72 3.36
CA ASP A 246 -26.31 -8.10 3.65
C ASP A 246 -25.40 -9.16 2.99
N GLU A 247 -24.70 -8.82 1.89
CA GLU A 247 -23.72 -9.71 1.25
C GLU A 247 -22.29 -9.47 1.78
N LEU A 248 -21.91 -8.21 1.99
CA LEU A 248 -20.52 -7.80 2.19
C LEU A 248 -20.10 -7.75 3.66
N VAL A 249 -21.01 -7.41 4.58
CA VAL A 249 -20.74 -7.26 6.01
C VAL A 249 -21.27 -8.50 6.74
N ARG A 250 -20.43 -9.52 6.87
CA ARG A 250 -20.80 -10.81 7.48
C ARG A 250 -19.58 -11.54 8.04
N PRO A 251 -19.77 -12.54 8.93
CA PRO A 251 -18.68 -13.41 9.36
C PRO A 251 -17.97 -14.06 8.17
N VAL A 252 -16.64 -13.93 8.11
CA VAL A 252 -15.81 -14.51 7.06
C VAL A 252 -15.28 -15.88 7.48
N LYS A 253 -15.04 -16.07 8.78
CA LYS A 253 -14.62 -17.34 9.38
C LYS A 253 -15.78 -18.05 10.06
N GLN A 254 -15.60 -19.34 10.30
CA GLN A 254 -16.52 -20.13 11.11
C GLN A 254 -16.50 -19.69 12.56
N SER A 255 -17.59 -19.96 13.30
CA SER A 255 -17.69 -19.59 14.70
C SER A 255 -16.57 -20.21 15.54
N THR A 256 -15.94 -19.40 16.37
CA THR A 256 -14.86 -19.82 17.28
C THR A 256 -15.39 -20.27 18.65
N GLY A 257 -16.66 -19.98 18.97
CA GLY A 257 -17.25 -20.14 20.29
C GLY A 257 -16.71 -19.17 21.35
N LYS A 258 -15.83 -18.23 20.98
CA LYS A 258 -15.27 -17.22 21.88
C LYS A 258 -16.10 -15.96 21.90
N ARG A 259 -16.12 -15.29 23.05
CA ARG A 259 -16.91 -14.09 23.32
C ARG A 259 -16.01 -12.90 23.62
N ILE A 260 -16.25 -11.78 22.95
CA ILE A 260 -15.48 -10.55 23.12
C ILE A 260 -16.42 -9.41 23.53
N ALA A 261 -16.03 -8.69 24.58
CA ALA A 261 -16.71 -7.45 25.00
C ALA A 261 -15.96 -6.24 24.42
N VAL A 262 -16.72 -5.31 23.84
CA VAL A 262 -16.21 -4.03 23.32
C VAL A 262 -16.88 -2.91 24.13
N VAL A 263 -16.09 -2.07 24.78
CA VAL A 263 -16.57 -0.93 25.57
C VAL A 263 -16.39 0.35 24.78
N GLY A 264 -17.49 1.00 24.44
CA GLY A 264 -17.55 2.16 23.56
C GLY A 264 -17.82 1.76 22.11
N SER A 265 -18.83 2.39 21.51
CA SER A 265 -19.27 2.20 20.12
C SER A 265 -18.77 3.31 19.19
N GLY A 266 -17.69 4.01 19.57
CA GLY A 266 -16.99 4.93 18.68
C GLY A 266 -16.26 4.21 17.54
N PRO A 267 -15.52 4.95 16.69
CA PRO A 267 -14.83 4.39 15.52
C PRO A 267 -13.98 3.16 15.84
N ALA A 268 -13.14 3.23 16.88
CA ALA A 268 -12.27 2.12 17.27
C ALA A 268 -13.05 0.88 17.74
N GLY A 269 -14.13 1.09 18.51
CA GLY A 269 -14.99 0.01 19.00
C GLY A 269 -15.77 -0.67 17.88
N LEU A 270 -16.36 0.10 16.97
CA LEU A 270 -17.06 -0.44 15.80
C LEU A 270 -16.09 -1.21 14.88
N ALA A 271 -14.87 -0.71 14.69
CA ALA A 271 -13.85 -1.44 13.95
C ALA A 271 -13.46 -2.75 14.63
N ALA A 272 -13.17 -2.72 15.94
CA ALA A 272 -12.87 -3.93 16.70
C ALA A 272 -14.01 -4.94 16.60
N ALA A 273 -15.25 -4.48 16.73
CA ALA A 273 -16.44 -5.33 16.63
C ALA A 273 -16.58 -5.97 15.24
N TYR A 274 -16.42 -5.18 14.16
CA TYR A 274 -16.44 -5.69 12.80
C TYR A 274 -15.41 -6.80 12.59
N TYR A 275 -14.15 -6.57 12.97
CA TYR A 275 -13.08 -7.52 12.70
C TYR A 275 -13.19 -8.78 13.56
N CYS A 276 -13.55 -8.65 14.85
CA CYS A 276 -13.80 -9.79 15.72
C CYS A 276 -14.97 -10.64 15.22
N MET A 277 -16.08 -10.02 14.81
CA MET A 277 -17.22 -10.71 14.20
C MET A 277 -16.80 -11.42 12.92
N SER A 278 -16.03 -10.74 12.07
CA SER A 278 -15.58 -11.30 10.80
C SER A 278 -14.63 -12.51 10.99
N LEU A 279 -13.89 -12.55 12.09
CA LEU A 279 -13.04 -13.66 12.53
C LEU A 279 -13.82 -14.80 13.21
N GLY A 280 -15.14 -14.69 13.34
CA GLY A 280 -16.02 -15.74 13.86
C GLY A 280 -16.27 -15.68 15.37
N HIS A 281 -15.85 -14.62 16.05
CA HIS A 281 -16.11 -14.43 17.48
C HIS A 281 -17.51 -13.85 17.70
N THR A 282 -18.14 -14.20 18.82
CA THR A 282 -19.35 -13.53 19.29
C THR A 282 -18.97 -12.21 19.96
N VAL A 283 -19.57 -11.11 19.51
CA VAL A 283 -19.20 -9.76 19.99
C VAL A 283 -20.40 -9.05 20.61
N THR A 284 -20.19 -8.49 21.80
CA THR A 284 -21.15 -7.59 22.44
C THR A 284 -20.49 -6.23 22.67
N VAL A 285 -21.10 -5.17 22.12
CA VAL A 285 -20.69 -3.77 22.27
C VAL A 285 -21.52 -3.12 23.36
N PHE A 286 -20.87 -2.52 24.35
CA PHE A 286 -21.48 -1.75 25.43
C PHE A 286 -21.23 -0.26 25.21
N ASP A 287 -22.26 0.57 25.31
CA ASP A 287 -22.11 2.03 25.20
C ASP A 287 -23.05 2.75 26.18
N LYS A 288 -22.56 3.83 26.80
CA LYS A 288 -23.32 4.65 27.74
C LYS A 288 -24.37 5.53 27.05
N LEU A 289 -24.19 5.81 25.76
CA LEU A 289 -25.09 6.66 24.98
C LEU A 289 -26.23 5.83 24.35
N GLU A 290 -27.31 6.52 24.02
CA GLU A 290 -28.54 5.93 23.46
C GLU A 290 -28.36 5.41 22.02
N HIS A 291 -27.45 5.99 21.26
CA HIS A 291 -27.17 5.62 19.88
C HIS A 291 -25.69 5.24 19.71
N ALA A 292 -25.44 4.21 18.91
CA ALA A 292 -24.08 3.80 18.62
C ALA A 292 -23.38 4.78 17.66
N GLY A 293 -22.04 4.77 17.65
CA GLY A 293 -21.21 5.56 16.73
C GLY A 293 -20.28 6.57 17.41
N GLY A 294 -20.48 6.83 18.71
CA GLY A 294 -19.68 7.79 19.47
C GLY A 294 -19.61 9.17 18.78
N MET A 295 -18.42 9.74 18.65
CA MET A 295 -18.23 11.05 18.01
C MET A 295 -18.76 11.13 16.57
N LEU A 296 -18.87 10.00 15.85
CA LEU A 296 -19.49 9.98 14.51
C LEU A 296 -20.97 10.37 14.54
N SER A 297 -21.69 9.94 15.58
CA SER A 297 -23.13 10.18 15.74
C SER A 297 -23.45 11.47 16.48
N TYR A 298 -22.54 11.90 17.37
CA TYR A 298 -22.79 12.98 18.33
C TYR A 298 -21.95 14.24 18.09
N GLY A 299 -20.72 14.13 17.60
CA GLY A 299 -19.79 15.25 17.50
C GLY A 299 -19.71 15.87 16.09
N ILE A 300 -19.75 15.04 15.04
CA ILE A 300 -19.55 15.51 13.67
C ILE A 300 -20.86 16.10 13.10
N PRO A 301 -20.86 17.33 12.55
CA PRO A 301 -22.06 17.95 11.99
C PRO A 301 -22.74 17.14 10.87
N GLU A 302 -24.06 17.29 10.73
CA GLU A 302 -24.87 16.57 9.72
C GLU A 302 -24.45 16.85 8.28
N TYR A 303 -24.02 18.09 8.00
CA TYR A 303 -23.59 18.52 6.67
C TYR A 303 -22.23 17.96 6.24
N ILE A 304 -21.51 17.31 7.16
CA ILE A 304 -20.27 16.57 6.90
C ILE A 304 -20.56 15.06 6.90
N LEU A 305 -21.19 14.57 7.97
CA LEU A 305 -21.49 13.16 8.17
C LEU A 305 -22.96 12.99 8.62
N PRO A 306 -23.85 12.58 7.70
CA PRO A 306 -25.24 12.32 8.06
C PRO A 306 -25.37 11.17 9.06
N ARG A 307 -26.27 11.31 10.04
CA ARG A 307 -26.54 10.28 11.06
C ARG A 307 -27.02 8.98 10.42
N GLU A 308 -27.75 9.07 9.32
CA GLU A 308 -28.20 7.90 8.56
C GLU A 308 -27.03 7.02 8.11
N ILE A 309 -25.91 7.60 7.66
CA ILE A 309 -24.74 6.84 7.19
C ILE A 309 -24.14 6.02 8.35
N VAL A 310 -24.04 6.62 9.54
CA VAL A 310 -23.54 5.94 10.74
C VAL A 310 -24.52 4.87 11.19
N GLN A 311 -25.83 5.17 11.18
CA GLN A 311 -26.88 4.24 11.57
C GLN A 311 -26.91 3.01 10.66
N ARG A 312 -26.86 3.20 9.34
CA ARG A 312 -26.77 2.10 8.36
C ARG A 312 -25.53 1.23 8.57
N THR A 313 -24.40 1.84 8.92
CA THR A 313 -23.16 1.13 9.25
C THR A 313 -23.33 0.26 10.50
N VAL A 314 -23.92 0.80 11.57
CA VAL A 314 -24.22 0.07 12.81
C VAL A 314 -25.22 -1.06 12.55
N ASP A 315 -26.26 -0.80 11.75
CA ASP A 315 -27.30 -1.80 11.47
C ASP A 315 -26.77 -2.95 10.60
N ALA A 316 -25.81 -2.68 9.71
CA ALA A 316 -25.06 -3.73 9.02
C ALA A 316 -24.33 -4.65 10.02
N LEU A 317 -23.67 -4.10 11.04
CA LEU A 317 -23.02 -4.90 12.09
C LEU A 317 -24.02 -5.70 12.93
N LYS A 318 -25.16 -5.10 13.30
CA LYS A 318 -26.23 -5.80 14.02
C LYS A 318 -26.75 -7.00 13.22
N LYS A 319 -27.05 -6.79 11.94
CA LYS A 319 -27.49 -7.86 11.02
C LYS A 319 -26.43 -8.95 10.87
N ALA A 320 -25.15 -8.58 10.90
CA ALA A 320 -24.03 -9.51 10.86
C ALA A 320 -23.83 -10.31 12.16
N GLY A 321 -24.58 -10.01 13.21
CA GLY A 321 -24.59 -10.74 14.48
C GLY A 321 -23.85 -10.05 15.64
N VAL A 322 -23.45 -8.78 15.50
CA VAL A 322 -22.92 -8.00 16.62
C VAL A 322 -24.06 -7.54 17.52
N GLU A 323 -23.94 -7.81 18.81
CA GLU A 323 -24.92 -7.37 19.81
C GLU A 323 -24.56 -5.98 20.35
N PHE A 324 -25.55 -5.10 20.51
CA PHE A 324 -25.35 -3.77 21.10
C PHE A 324 -26.18 -3.62 22.39
N ARG A 325 -25.50 -3.23 23.46
CA ARG A 325 -26.06 -2.90 24.78
C ARG A 325 -25.84 -1.40 25.03
N LEU A 326 -26.78 -0.59 24.51
CA LEU A 326 -26.76 0.87 24.59
C LEU A 326 -27.40 1.35 25.90
N GLY A 327 -27.06 2.58 26.32
CA GLY A 327 -27.48 3.13 27.62
C GLY A 327 -26.88 2.39 28.83
N VAL A 328 -25.75 1.69 28.65
CA VAL A 328 -25.05 0.93 29.69
C VAL A 328 -23.66 1.51 29.90
N GLU A 329 -23.44 2.11 31.06
CA GLU A 329 -22.14 2.67 31.44
C GLU A 329 -21.28 1.64 32.18
N VAL A 330 -20.23 1.17 31.51
CA VAL A 330 -19.26 0.24 32.10
C VAL A 330 -18.44 0.95 33.17
N GLY A 331 -18.40 0.37 34.37
CA GLY A 331 -17.87 0.98 35.59
C GLY A 331 -18.95 1.50 36.54
N LEU A 332 -20.19 1.71 36.05
CA LEU A 332 -21.35 2.09 36.85
C LEU A 332 -22.41 0.99 36.86
N ASP A 333 -22.98 0.65 35.70
CA ASP A 333 -24.05 -0.33 35.55
C ASP A 333 -23.51 -1.77 35.49
N VAL A 334 -22.31 -1.93 34.89
CA VAL A 334 -21.62 -3.21 34.76
C VAL A 334 -20.15 -3.04 35.10
N SER A 335 -19.64 -3.80 36.07
CA SER A 335 -18.22 -3.71 36.45
C SER A 335 -17.29 -4.34 35.41
N VAL A 336 -16.07 -3.83 35.34
CA VAL A 336 -15.05 -4.33 34.41
C VAL A 336 -14.65 -5.77 34.73
N GLU A 337 -14.61 -6.16 36.01
CA GLU A 337 -14.33 -7.53 36.46
C GLU A 337 -15.42 -8.51 36.04
N LYS A 338 -16.68 -8.08 36.05
CA LYS A 338 -17.78 -8.89 35.54
C LYS A 338 -17.65 -9.14 34.04
N LEU A 339 -17.25 -8.12 33.27
CA LEU A 339 -16.96 -8.31 31.85
C LEU A 339 -15.79 -9.27 31.64
N ARG A 340 -14.68 -9.10 32.39
CA ARG A 340 -13.51 -9.98 32.28
C ARG A 340 -13.77 -11.44 32.66
N SER A 341 -14.71 -11.70 33.56
CA SER A 341 -15.11 -13.07 33.91
C SER A 341 -16.14 -13.67 32.96
N SER A 342 -16.87 -12.84 32.22
CA SER A 342 -17.95 -13.26 31.32
C SER A 342 -17.53 -13.36 29.85
N PHE A 343 -16.41 -12.74 29.46
CA PHE A 343 -15.90 -12.69 28.10
C PHE A 343 -14.44 -13.16 28.06
N ASP A 344 -14.02 -13.74 26.94
CA ASP A 344 -12.67 -14.26 26.76
C ASP A 344 -11.64 -13.15 26.49
N ALA A 345 -12.08 -12.00 25.96
CA ALA A 345 -11.27 -10.80 25.77
C ALA A 345 -12.11 -9.52 25.87
N LEU A 346 -11.43 -8.41 26.17
CA LEU A 346 -12.03 -7.09 26.39
C LEU A 346 -11.29 -6.02 25.57
N PHE A 347 -12.05 -5.18 24.86
CA PHE A 347 -11.53 -3.98 24.19
C PHE A 347 -12.10 -2.70 24.81
N LEU A 348 -11.23 -1.74 25.14
CA LEU A 348 -11.57 -0.45 25.71
C LEU A 348 -11.42 0.67 24.65
N GLY A 349 -12.54 1.17 24.15
CA GLY A 349 -12.64 2.26 23.18
C GLY A 349 -13.48 3.42 23.71
N THR A 350 -13.22 3.84 24.95
CA THR A 350 -14.05 4.81 25.68
C THR A 350 -14.02 6.23 25.11
N GLY A 351 -12.97 6.59 24.39
CA GLY A 351 -12.80 7.90 23.76
C GLY A 351 -12.49 9.04 24.75
N ALA A 352 -12.58 10.29 24.27
CA ALA A 352 -12.36 11.50 25.05
C ALA A 352 -13.63 12.36 25.03
N TRP A 353 -14.40 12.34 26.12
CA TRP A 353 -15.72 12.98 26.22
C TRP A 353 -15.75 14.21 27.13
N GLU A 354 -14.68 14.45 27.89
CA GLU A 354 -14.58 15.59 28.79
C GLU A 354 -13.94 16.79 28.09
N ASP A 355 -14.18 18.00 28.57
CA ASP A 355 -13.50 19.20 28.07
C ASP A 355 -12.14 19.40 28.75
N ARG A 356 -11.18 19.94 28.01
CA ARG A 356 -9.89 20.38 28.58
C ARG A 356 -10.01 21.80 29.11
N ALA A 357 -9.61 22.02 30.37
CA ALA A 357 -9.46 23.35 30.93
C ALA A 357 -8.12 23.99 30.52
N ILE A 358 -8.13 25.28 30.19
CA ILE A 358 -6.94 26.09 29.90
C ILE A 358 -6.61 27.08 31.03
N GLY A 359 -7.51 27.27 31.99
CA GLY A 359 -7.26 28.07 33.20
C GLY A 359 -7.39 29.58 33.00
N MET A 360 -8.17 30.04 32.02
CA MET A 360 -8.40 31.47 31.80
C MET A 360 -9.40 32.06 32.81
N GLU A 361 -9.27 33.35 33.12
CA GLU A 361 -10.25 34.01 34.01
C GLU A 361 -11.64 34.05 33.33
N GLY A 362 -12.66 33.58 34.05
CA GLY A 362 -14.03 33.52 33.53
C GLY A 362 -14.32 32.32 32.61
N GLU A 363 -13.43 31.33 32.52
CA GLU A 363 -13.57 30.13 31.68
C GLU A 363 -14.92 29.41 31.86
N GLY A 364 -15.42 29.31 33.10
CA GLY A 364 -16.70 28.65 33.40
C GLY A 364 -17.96 29.34 32.84
N LEU A 365 -17.83 30.53 32.26
CA LEU A 365 -18.93 31.20 31.54
C LEU A 365 -19.05 30.74 30.08
N ALA A 366 -17.98 30.16 29.52
CA ALA A 366 -17.95 29.73 28.14
C ALA A 366 -18.67 28.38 27.94
N GLN A 367 -19.27 28.20 26.77
CA GLN A 367 -19.91 26.95 26.39
C GLN A 367 -18.90 25.98 25.78
N SER A 368 -19.01 24.69 26.09
CA SER A 368 -18.26 23.63 25.39
C SER A 368 -18.69 23.50 23.93
N ALA A 369 -17.73 23.49 23.00
CA ALA A 369 -17.99 23.19 21.60
C ALA A 369 -18.59 21.79 21.40
N LEU A 370 -18.12 20.80 22.18
CA LEU A 370 -18.65 19.45 22.10
C LEU A 370 -20.12 19.42 22.51
N SER A 371 -20.48 20.01 23.65
CA SER A 371 -21.87 20.09 24.09
C SER A 371 -22.75 20.83 23.07
N PHE A 372 -22.27 21.98 22.57
CA PHE A 372 -22.98 22.76 21.56
C PHE A 372 -23.27 21.95 20.30
N LEU A 373 -22.25 21.29 19.73
CA LEU A 373 -22.40 20.46 18.54
C LEU A 373 -23.34 19.28 18.79
N MET A 374 -23.25 18.65 19.97
CA MET A 374 -24.14 17.54 20.36
C MET A 374 -25.61 17.96 20.46
N ASP A 375 -25.89 19.18 20.93
CA ASP A 375 -27.25 19.72 21.04
C ASP A 375 -27.85 20.11 19.68
N VAL A 376 -27.02 20.51 18.71
CA VAL A 376 -27.43 20.82 17.33
C VAL A 376 -27.62 19.56 16.49
N LYS A 377 -26.70 18.59 16.61
CA LYS A 377 -27.01 17.15 16.46
C LYS A 377 -28.15 16.83 17.45
N ARG A 378 -28.78 15.66 17.61
CA ARG A 378 -30.01 15.53 18.48
C ARG A 378 -31.24 16.42 18.14
N GLY A 379 -31.13 17.59 17.48
CA GLY A 379 -32.24 18.46 17.10
C GLY A 379 -32.74 19.41 18.19
N ALA A 380 -31.91 19.73 19.19
CA ALA A 380 -32.25 20.66 20.28
C ALA A 380 -31.33 21.91 20.30
N PRO A 381 -31.16 22.63 19.16
CA PRO A 381 -30.19 23.71 19.08
C PRO A 381 -30.59 24.87 20.00
N THR A 382 -29.65 25.30 20.84
CA THR A 382 -29.76 26.59 21.55
C THR A 382 -28.96 27.63 20.77
N MET A 383 -29.59 28.76 20.46
CA MET A 383 -28.89 29.87 19.81
C MET A 383 -27.79 30.41 20.74
N PRO A 384 -26.50 30.34 20.34
CA PRO A 384 -25.40 30.68 21.24
C PRO A 384 -25.33 32.19 21.55
N GLY A 385 -25.77 33.04 20.63
CA GLY A 385 -25.69 34.51 20.76
C GLY A 385 -25.91 35.21 19.41
N LYS A 386 -25.63 36.52 19.33
CA LYS A 386 -25.60 37.28 18.05
C LYS A 386 -24.17 37.54 17.57
N LYS A 387 -23.21 37.64 18.49
CA LYS A 387 -21.77 37.80 18.24
C LYS A 387 -20.99 36.71 18.97
N VAL A 388 -20.65 35.64 18.26
CA VAL A 388 -20.05 34.43 18.86
C VAL A 388 -18.54 34.41 18.65
N LEU A 389 -17.81 34.18 19.72
CA LEU A 389 -16.36 34.00 19.72
C LEU A 389 -16.04 32.52 19.94
N VAL A 390 -15.41 31.88 18.96
CA VAL A 390 -15.02 30.46 19.03
C VAL A 390 -13.52 30.38 19.28
N ILE A 391 -13.09 29.73 20.36
CA ILE A 391 -11.69 29.57 20.73
C ILE A 391 -11.21 28.19 20.28
N GLY A 392 -10.23 28.14 19.38
CA GLY A 392 -9.56 26.91 18.93
C GLY A 392 -9.19 26.92 17.45
N GLY A 393 -8.12 26.19 17.08
CA GLY A 393 -7.63 26.10 15.70
C GLY A 393 -7.92 24.77 14.98
N GLY A 394 -8.52 23.78 15.65
CA GLY A 394 -8.78 22.44 15.10
C GLY A 394 -10.16 22.27 14.45
N ASN A 395 -10.41 21.11 13.84
CA ASN A 395 -11.67 20.81 13.13
C ASN A 395 -12.92 21.07 13.98
N VAL A 396 -12.89 20.74 15.28
CA VAL A 396 -14.02 21.00 16.20
C VAL A 396 -14.36 22.49 16.30
N ALA A 397 -13.35 23.37 16.24
CA ALA A 397 -13.56 24.81 16.28
C ALA A 397 -14.19 25.31 14.97
N VAL A 398 -13.73 24.76 13.83
CA VAL A 398 -14.31 25.06 12.51
C VAL A 398 -15.77 24.60 12.44
N ASP A 399 -16.05 23.37 12.90
CA ASP A 399 -17.39 22.80 12.96
C ASP A 399 -18.33 23.65 13.83
N ALA A 400 -17.87 24.06 15.02
CA ALA A 400 -18.64 24.92 15.91
C ALA A 400 -18.92 26.29 15.27
N ALA A 401 -17.94 26.89 14.60
CA ALA A 401 -18.10 28.19 13.95
C ALA A 401 -19.07 28.14 12.76
N ILE A 402 -18.93 27.15 11.87
CA ILE A 402 -19.85 26.94 10.74
C ILE A 402 -21.26 26.61 11.25
N THR A 403 -21.37 25.76 12.27
CA THR A 403 -22.66 25.43 12.87
C THR A 403 -23.35 26.67 13.46
N ALA A 404 -22.62 27.49 14.22
CA ALA A 404 -23.15 28.75 14.76
C ALA A 404 -23.60 29.70 13.63
N ARG A 405 -22.77 29.84 12.58
CA ARG A 405 -23.09 30.67 11.42
C ARG A 405 -24.39 30.21 10.74
N ARG A 406 -24.55 28.91 10.51
CA ARG A 406 -25.73 28.31 9.87
C ARG A 406 -26.98 28.28 10.73
N LEU A 407 -26.85 28.37 12.06
CA LEU A 407 -27.98 28.61 12.97
C LEU A 407 -28.52 30.06 12.86
N GLY A 408 -27.81 30.96 12.19
CA GLY A 408 -28.22 32.34 11.95
C GLY A 408 -27.45 33.39 12.74
N VAL A 409 -26.30 33.03 13.33
CA VAL A 409 -25.41 34.01 13.97
C VAL A 409 -24.79 34.91 12.89
N GLU A 410 -24.95 36.22 13.03
CA GLU A 410 -24.46 37.18 12.03
C GLU A 410 -22.95 37.39 12.09
N ASP A 411 -22.38 37.43 13.29
CA ASP A 411 -20.95 37.68 13.51
C ASP A 411 -20.33 36.50 14.27
N VAL A 412 -19.52 35.71 13.58
CA VAL A 412 -18.77 34.60 14.15
C VAL A 412 -17.29 34.86 13.94
N THR A 413 -16.53 34.86 15.03
CA THR A 413 -15.07 35.04 15.01
C THR A 413 -14.38 33.85 15.65
N MET A 414 -13.50 33.19 14.91
CA MET A 414 -12.60 32.16 15.40
C MET A 414 -11.28 32.78 15.86
N VAL A 415 -10.85 32.43 17.07
CA VAL A 415 -9.61 32.86 17.70
C VAL A 415 -8.75 31.63 17.96
N CYS A 416 -7.51 31.63 17.48
CA CYS A 416 -6.59 30.51 17.64
C CYS A 416 -5.15 30.95 17.91
N LEU A 417 -4.38 30.05 18.54
CA LEU A 417 -2.99 30.28 18.93
C LEU A 417 -2.06 30.21 17.73
N GLU A 418 -2.40 29.32 16.80
CA GLU A 418 -1.64 29.01 15.61
C GLU A 418 -1.71 30.16 14.60
N CYS A 419 -0.64 30.33 13.82
CA CYS A 419 -0.77 31.06 12.57
C CYS A 419 -1.62 30.24 11.59
N THR A 420 -2.14 30.85 10.53
CA THR A 420 -3.05 30.20 9.58
C THR A 420 -2.45 28.92 8.99
N GLU A 421 -1.14 28.89 8.75
CA GLU A 421 -0.41 27.76 8.16
C GLU A 421 -0.18 26.60 9.15
N GLU A 422 -0.24 26.88 10.46
CA GLU A 422 -0.02 25.92 11.55
C GLU A 422 -1.32 25.40 12.16
N MET A 423 -2.48 25.92 11.74
CA MET A 423 -3.78 25.49 12.25
C MET A 423 -3.96 23.98 12.10
N PRO A 424 -4.38 23.25 13.16
CA PRO A 424 -4.63 21.81 13.07
C PRO A 424 -5.80 21.44 12.16
N ALA A 425 -6.71 22.39 11.89
CA ALA A 425 -7.85 22.16 11.03
C ALA A 425 -7.46 21.91 9.57
N LEU A 426 -8.29 21.15 8.85
CA LEU A 426 -8.03 20.83 7.47
C LEU A 426 -8.09 22.10 6.60
N PRO A 427 -7.13 22.34 5.67
CA PRO A 427 -7.08 23.59 4.90
C PRO A 427 -8.36 23.91 4.12
N TRP A 428 -9.06 22.89 3.62
CA TRP A 428 -10.33 23.08 2.91
C TRP A 428 -11.50 23.43 3.85
N GLU A 429 -11.47 22.99 5.12
CA GLU A 429 -12.49 23.35 6.11
C GLU A 429 -12.28 24.80 6.58
N ILE A 430 -11.03 25.23 6.76
CA ILE A 430 -10.70 26.64 7.02
C ILE A 430 -11.16 27.52 5.86
N ALA A 431 -10.88 27.12 4.62
CA ALA A 431 -11.33 27.84 3.44
C ALA A 431 -12.87 27.92 3.36
N GLN A 432 -13.57 26.84 3.71
CA GLN A 432 -15.03 26.82 3.79
C GLN A 432 -15.56 27.77 4.87
N ALA A 433 -14.94 27.81 6.05
CA ALA A 433 -15.35 28.71 7.12
C ALA A 433 -15.27 30.18 6.68
N ILE A 434 -14.17 30.56 6.03
CA ILE A 434 -13.95 31.90 5.49
C ILE A 434 -14.99 32.21 4.39
N GLU A 435 -15.28 31.25 3.50
CA GLU A 435 -16.29 31.39 2.44
C GLU A 435 -17.69 31.68 3.01
N GLU A 436 -18.03 31.12 4.18
CA GLU A 436 -19.31 31.33 4.87
C GLU A 436 -19.34 32.60 5.75
N GLY A 437 -18.26 33.39 5.73
CA GLY A 437 -18.16 34.70 6.37
C GLY A 437 -17.69 34.64 7.83
N ILE A 438 -17.07 33.55 8.26
CA ILE A 438 -16.44 33.47 9.58
C ILE A 438 -15.13 34.24 9.56
N LYS A 439 -14.95 35.11 10.57
CA LYS A 439 -13.71 35.88 10.74
C LYS A 439 -12.67 35.01 11.44
N LEU A 440 -11.44 35.02 10.94
CA LEU A 440 -10.32 34.30 11.56
C LEU A 440 -9.35 35.30 12.22
N MET A 441 -9.00 35.04 13.47
CA MET A 441 -8.01 35.80 14.25
C MET A 441 -6.88 34.86 14.71
N PRO A 442 -5.91 34.59 13.83
CA PRO A 442 -4.79 33.70 14.13
C PRO A 442 -3.74 34.39 15.01
N SER A 443 -2.94 33.59 15.71
CA SER A 443 -1.88 34.04 16.62
C SER A 443 -2.35 34.90 17.80
N TRP A 444 -3.52 34.58 18.36
CA TRP A 444 -4.08 35.21 19.56
C TRP A 444 -4.57 34.16 20.56
N GLY A 445 -4.15 34.28 21.81
CA GLY A 445 -4.61 33.42 22.91
C GLY A 445 -5.55 34.12 23.87
N PRO A 446 -6.60 33.45 24.36
CA PRO A 446 -7.51 34.05 25.34
C PRO A 446 -6.84 34.14 26.72
N THR A 447 -6.93 35.31 27.34
CA THR A 447 -6.46 35.53 28.73
C THR A 447 -7.62 35.64 29.70
N ARG A 448 -8.74 36.26 29.29
CA ARG A 448 -9.91 36.49 30.14
C ARG A 448 -11.21 36.65 29.37
N VAL A 449 -12.29 36.08 29.90
CA VAL A 449 -13.67 36.37 29.45
C VAL A 449 -14.14 37.68 30.09
N LEU A 450 -14.48 38.65 29.24
CA LEU A 450 -15.03 39.94 29.67
C LEU A 450 -16.52 39.77 29.96
N GLN A 451 -16.97 40.27 31.11
CA GLN A 451 -18.38 40.19 31.50
C GLN A 451 -18.88 41.47 32.18
N SER A 452 -20.19 41.70 32.08
CA SER A 452 -20.92 42.73 32.82
C SER A 452 -22.25 42.15 33.30
N ASN A 453 -22.55 42.30 34.60
CA ASN A 453 -23.76 41.75 35.24
C ASN A 453 -23.98 40.24 34.99
N GLY A 454 -22.91 39.44 34.99
CA GLY A 454 -22.96 38.00 34.75
C GLY A 454 -23.22 37.59 33.30
N LYS A 455 -23.18 38.55 32.35
CA LYS A 455 -23.29 38.28 30.91
C LYS A 455 -21.96 38.55 30.21
N ILE A 456 -21.60 37.69 29.27
CA ILE A 456 -20.40 37.85 28.44
C ILE A 456 -20.54 39.11 27.58
N THR A 457 -19.48 39.91 27.52
CA THR A 457 -19.36 41.09 26.66
C THR A 457 -18.18 41.03 25.71
N GLY A 458 -17.29 40.03 25.85
CA GLY A 458 -16.17 39.82 24.93
C GLY A 458 -15.05 38.94 25.47
N LEU A 459 -13.91 38.99 24.79
CA LEU A 459 -12.65 38.33 25.20
C LEU A 459 -11.51 39.34 25.25
N GLU A 460 -10.64 39.17 26.24
CA GLU A 460 -9.30 39.76 26.27
C GLU A 460 -8.31 38.72 25.73
N LEU A 461 -7.47 39.14 24.79
CA LEU A 461 -6.52 38.29 24.09
C LEU A 461 -5.10 38.83 24.23
N ALA A 462 -4.11 37.94 24.23
CA ALA A 462 -2.69 38.27 24.15
C ALA A 462 -2.09 37.67 22.87
N ARG A 463 -1.09 38.35 22.31
CA ARG A 463 -0.42 37.88 21.09
C ARG A 463 0.31 36.56 21.38
N CYS A 464 -0.01 35.52 20.61
CA CYS A 464 0.72 34.25 20.68
C CYS A 464 1.99 34.36 19.83
N THR A 465 3.15 34.21 20.46
CA THR A 465 4.47 34.35 19.79
C THR A 465 5.04 33.03 19.32
N SER A 466 4.68 31.92 19.98
CA SER A 466 4.96 30.55 19.55
C SER A 466 3.93 29.60 20.14
N VAL A 467 3.57 28.54 19.42
CA VAL A 467 2.69 27.46 19.92
C VAL A 467 3.48 26.27 20.46
N PHE A 468 4.68 26.05 19.91
CA PHE A 468 5.53 24.91 20.22
C PHE A 468 6.89 25.35 20.75
N ASP A 469 7.51 24.52 21.60
CA ASP A 469 8.91 24.70 21.99
C ASP A 469 9.90 24.17 20.93
N ASP A 470 11.20 24.29 21.20
CA ASP A 470 12.27 23.81 20.31
C ASP A 470 12.23 22.29 20.05
N ASN A 471 11.52 21.52 20.89
CA ASN A 471 11.33 20.08 20.73
C ASN A 471 10.01 19.74 20.02
N HIS A 472 9.32 20.75 19.46
CA HIS A 472 7.98 20.63 18.87
C HIS A 472 6.92 20.10 19.85
N CYS A 473 7.13 20.27 21.15
CA CYS A 473 6.11 19.99 22.16
C CYS A 473 5.19 21.20 22.30
N PHE A 474 3.89 20.96 22.48
CA PHE A 474 2.89 22.01 22.66
C PHE A 474 3.19 22.80 23.94
N ALA A 475 3.59 24.07 23.78
CA ALA A 475 4.04 24.95 24.85
C ALA A 475 3.87 26.42 24.43
N PRO A 476 2.63 26.93 24.37
CA PRO A 476 2.37 28.26 23.84
C PRO A 476 2.98 29.38 24.70
N THR A 477 3.55 30.39 24.04
CA THR A 477 4.12 31.59 24.67
C THR A 477 3.38 32.83 24.20
N PHE A 478 3.20 33.79 25.12
CA PHE A 478 2.42 35.00 24.88
C PHE A 478 3.27 36.25 25.10
N ASP A 479 3.05 37.26 24.26
CA ASP A 479 3.44 38.64 24.55
C ASP A 479 2.26 39.32 25.27
N HIS A 480 2.45 39.60 26.56
CA HIS A 480 1.43 40.22 27.40
C HIS A 480 1.44 41.76 27.32
N ASP A 481 2.42 42.37 26.64
CA ASP A 481 2.40 43.80 26.36
C ASP A 481 1.51 44.09 25.13
N GLU A 482 1.39 43.13 24.21
CA GLU A 482 0.47 43.18 23.07
C GLU A 482 -0.86 42.48 23.39
N THR A 483 -1.82 43.24 23.95
CA THR A 483 -3.17 42.76 24.28
C THR A 483 -4.25 43.50 23.51
N ILE A 484 -5.33 42.78 23.17
CA ILE A 484 -6.51 43.35 22.53
C ILE A 484 -7.79 42.87 23.21
N ARG A 485 -8.87 43.63 23.02
CA ARG A 485 -10.22 43.25 23.46
C ARG A 485 -11.14 43.17 22.27
N ILE A 486 -11.87 42.08 22.16
CA ILE A 486 -12.87 41.86 21.12
C ILE A 486 -14.25 41.69 21.74
N GLU A 487 -15.27 42.26 21.09
CA GLU A 487 -16.66 42.18 21.55
C GLU A 487 -17.30 40.86 21.16
N GLY A 488 -18.11 40.29 22.05
CA GLY A 488 -18.90 39.08 21.81
C GLY A 488 -19.91 38.86 22.93
N ASP A 489 -21.07 38.32 22.62
CA ASP A 489 -22.10 37.99 23.62
C ASP A 489 -22.11 36.51 24.02
N SER A 490 -21.25 35.70 23.38
CA SER A 490 -21.08 34.28 23.65
C SER A 490 -19.66 33.81 23.33
N VAL A 491 -19.18 32.83 24.09
CA VAL A 491 -17.87 32.20 23.89
C VAL A 491 -18.06 30.69 23.81
N ILE A 492 -17.54 30.07 22.76
CA ILE A 492 -17.52 28.62 22.55
C ILE A 492 -16.07 28.12 22.62
N MET A 493 -15.80 27.16 23.50
CA MET A 493 -14.46 26.60 23.75
C MET A 493 -14.25 25.29 23.00
N ALA A 494 -13.24 25.25 22.13
CA ALA A 494 -12.82 24.08 21.34
C ALA A 494 -11.31 23.80 21.49
N VAL A 495 -10.82 23.76 22.74
CA VAL A 495 -9.39 23.64 23.10
C VAL A 495 -8.93 22.20 23.40
N GLY A 496 -9.71 21.22 22.97
CA GLY A 496 -9.41 19.79 23.07
C GLY A 496 -10.23 19.06 24.14
N GLN A 497 -10.13 17.73 24.09
CA GLN A 497 -10.92 16.82 24.93
C GLN A 497 -10.04 16.06 25.93
N ALA A 498 -10.62 15.69 27.05
CA ALA A 498 -10.04 14.90 28.13
C ALA A 498 -10.78 13.56 28.29
N ARG A 499 -10.17 12.64 29.04
CA ARG A 499 -10.67 11.28 29.26
C ARG A 499 -10.97 11.11 30.75
N ASP A 500 -12.13 10.55 31.06
CA ASP A 500 -12.38 10.02 32.39
C ASP A 500 -12.08 8.51 32.41
N LEU A 501 -10.94 8.15 33.01
CA LEU A 501 -10.53 6.77 33.23
C LEU A 501 -10.66 6.35 34.70
N SER A 502 -11.16 7.23 35.57
CA SER A 502 -11.16 7.05 37.02
C SER A 502 -11.88 5.76 37.44
N ARG A 503 -12.99 5.44 36.76
CA ARG A 503 -13.82 4.27 37.01
C ARG A 503 -13.17 2.95 36.58
N PHE A 504 -12.35 2.98 35.52
CA PHE A 504 -11.63 1.79 35.06
C PHE A 504 -10.42 1.51 35.95
N ASN A 505 -9.67 2.54 36.35
CA ASN A 505 -8.50 2.41 37.22
C ASN A 505 -8.83 1.88 38.63
N GLN A 506 -10.03 2.18 39.12
CA GLN A 506 -10.49 1.65 40.42
C GLN A 506 -10.76 0.14 40.38
N ALA A 507 -11.19 -0.36 39.21
CA ALA A 507 -11.57 -1.75 38.98
C ALA A 507 -10.38 -2.63 38.54
N ILE A 508 -9.55 -2.10 37.65
CA ILE A 508 -8.37 -2.78 37.11
C ILE A 508 -7.18 -1.81 37.06
N PRO A 509 -5.97 -2.23 37.45
CA PRO A 509 -4.80 -1.34 37.50
C PRO A 509 -4.25 -1.08 36.08
N LEU A 510 -4.97 -0.29 35.28
CA LEU A 510 -4.49 0.13 33.96
C LEU A 510 -3.32 1.09 34.13
N ASP A 511 -2.30 0.91 33.30
CA ASP A 511 -1.21 1.88 33.20
C ASP A 511 -1.70 3.08 32.37
N VAL A 512 -1.61 4.26 32.97
CA VAL A 512 -2.11 5.52 32.40
C VAL A 512 -1.00 6.56 32.48
N LYS A 513 -0.63 7.13 31.33
CA LYS A 513 0.36 8.19 31.23
C LYS A 513 -0.26 9.40 30.54
N SER A 514 -0.21 10.55 31.20
CA SER A 514 -0.79 11.80 30.69
C SER A 514 -2.28 11.68 30.29
N GLY A 515 -3.04 10.86 31.03
CA GLY A 515 -4.47 10.62 30.77
C GLY A 515 -4.77 9.63 29.62
N LEU A 516 -3.75 8.99 29.03
CA LEU A 516 -3.89 7.99 27.98
C LEU A 516 -3.59 6.59 28.52
N ILE A 517 -4.37 5.60 28.07
CA ILE A 517 -4.11 4.18 28.37
C ILE A 517 -2.84 3.77 27.62
N VAL A 518 -1.87 3.22 28.35
CA VAL A 518 -0.62 2.70 27.77
C VAL A 518 -0.90 1.35 27.10
N VAL A 519 -0.55 1.25 25.82
CA VAL A 519 -0.71 0.03 25.01
C VAL A 519 0.52 -0.26 24.17
N ASP A 520 0.69 -1.53 23.79
CA ASP A 520 1.65 -1.93 22.77
C ASP A 520 1.25 -1.35 21.39
N GLY A 521 2.22 -0.74 20.70
CA GLY A 521 1.97 -0.06 19.42
C GLY A 521 1.50 -0.98 18.29
N THR A 522 1.85 -2.27 18.34
CA THR A 522 1.54 -3.23 17.28
C THR A 522 0.22 -3.98 17.55
N SER A 523 0.02 -4.44 18.78
CA SER A 523 -1.10 -5.29 19.17
C SER A 523 -2.23 -4.54 19.85
N GLN A 524 -1.97 -3.33 20.36
CA GLN A 524 -2.89 -2.55 21.20
C GLN A 524 -3.22 -3.23 22.56
N ALA A 525 -2.41 -4.22 22.97
CA ALA A 525 -2.54 -4.87 24.26
C ALA A 525 -2.16 -3.89 25.38
N THR A 526 -2.92 -3.91 26.47
CA THR A 526 -2.56 -3.24 27.73
C THR A 526 -1.58 -4.11 28.53
N SER A 527 -1.16 -3.62 29.70
CA SER A 527 -0.41 -4.43 30.68
C SER A 527 -1.23 -5.61 31.26
N ILE A 528 -2.54 -5.64 31.04
CA ILE A 528 -3.45 -6.64 31.60
C ILE A 528 -3.78 -7.71 30.53
N PRO A 529 -3.50 -9.01 30.78
CA PRO A 529 -3.79 -10.07 29.83
C PRO A 529 -5.26 -10.13 29.42
N GLY A 530 -5.49 -10.26 28.11
CA GLY A 530 -6.83 -10.29 27.50
C GLY A 530 -7.53 -8.93 27.43
N VAL A 531 -6.86 -7.83 27.80
CA VAL A 531 -7.42 -6.47 27.75
C VAL A 531 -6.62 -5.61 26.76
N TYR A 532 -7.35 -4.99 25.84
CA TYR A 532 -6.83 -4.16 24.75
C TYR A 532 -7.51 -2.79 24.80
N ALA A 533 -6.88 -1.76 24.24
CA ALA A 533 -7.48 -0.43 24.17
C ALA A 533 -7.12 0.28 22.87
N GLY A 534 -7.93 1.26 22.44
CA GLY A 534 -7.65 1.99 21.20
C GLY A 534 -8.51 3.23 20.99
N GLY A 535 -8.20 3.95 19.91
CA GLY A 535 -8.82 5.23 19.58
C GLY A 535 -8.31 6.36 20.48
N ASP A 536 -9.16 7.36 20.74
CA ASP A 536 -8.75 8.54 21.51
C ASP A 536 -8.47 8.24 22.99
N SER A 537 -8.78 7.04 23.46
CA SER A 537 -8.37 6.57 24.79
C SER A 537 -6.87 6.29 24.89
N THR A 538 -6.19 6.05 23.76
CA THR A 538 -4.75 5.73 23.68
C THR A 538 -3.93 6.76 22.91
N LEU A 539 -4.59 7.67 22.17
CA LEU A 539 -3.97 8.70 21.33
C LEU A 539 -4.35 10.09 21.84
N PRO A 540 -3.43 11.08 21.90
CA PRO A 540 -3.73 12.43 22.39
C PRO A 540 -4.71 13.19 21.48
N GLN A 541 -4.51 13.11 20.16
CA GLN A 541 -5.41 13.60 19.11
C GLN A 541 -5.44 12.55 18.01
N GLY A 542 -6.56 11.86 17.82
CA GLY A 542 -6.71 10.81 16.82
C GLY A 542 -7.66 11.22 15.70
N THR A 543 -7.35 10.79 14.49
CA THR A 543 -8.29 10.81 13.37
C THR A 543 -9.16 9.56 13.37
N VAL A 544 -10.32 9.62 12.69
CA VAL A 544 -11.20 8.44 12.54
C VAL A 544 -10.43 7.24 11.99
N ILE A 545 -9.61 7.41 10.94
CA ILE A 545 -8.85 6.30 10.34
C ILE A 545 -7.80 5.69 11.29
N GLU A 546 -7.20 6.48 12.18
CA GLU A 546 -6.28 5.97 13.20
C GLU A 546 -7.03 5.15 14.26
N ALA A 547 -8.21 5.60 14.66
CA ALA A 547 -9.08 4.84 15.56
C ALA A 547 -9.52 3.51 14.91
N LEU A 548 -9.87 3.49 13.62
CA LEU A 548 -10.19 2.25 12.91
C LEU A 548 -8.98 1.31 12.85
N ALA A 549 -7.79 1.86 12.57
CA ALA A 549 -6.55 1.09 12.52
C ALA A 549 -6.20 0.49 13.89
N ALA A 550 -6.41 1.23 14.98
CA ALA A 550 -6.24 0.73 16.35
C ALA A 550 -7.22 -0.42 16.65
N GLY A 551 -8.51 -0.24 16.36
CA GLY A 551 -9.53 -1.29 16.53
C GLY A 551 -9.21 -2.55 15.72
N ARG A 552 -8.72 -2.39 14.48
CA ARG A 552 -8.25 -3.52 13.65
C ARG A 552 -7.08 -4.26 14.29
N ARG A 553 -6.03 -3.55 14.70
CA ARG A 553 -4.85 -4.16 15.34
C ARG A 553 -5.25 -4.91 16.62
N ALA A 554 -6.10 -4.31 17.44
CA ALA A 554 -6.62 -4.94 18.65
C ALA A 554 -7.42 -6.21 18.34
N ALA A 555 -8.32 -6.19 17.35
CA ALA A 555 -9.11 -7.35 16.97
C ALA A 555 -8.26 -8.53 16.48
N LEU A 556 -7.26 -8.25 15.63
CA LEU A 556 -6.33 -9.28 15.15
C LEU A 556 -5.47 -9.84 16.29
N ALA A 557 -5.05 -9.00 17.23
CA ALA A 557 -4.28 -9.44 18.39
C ALA A 557 -5.14 -10.24 19.40
N MET A 558 -6.40 -9.84 19.63
CA MET A 558 -7.35 -10.61 20.42
C MET A 558 -7.61 -11.99 19.80
N ASP A 559 -7.80 -12.06 18.49
CA ASP A 559 -7.95 -13.34 17.78
C ASP A 559 -6.73 -14.25 18.00
N ALA A 560 -5.52 -13.73 17.80
CA ALA A 560 -4.28 -14.48 18.04
C ALA A 560 -4.15 -14.93 19.50
N TYR A 561 -4.48 -14.07 20.46
CA TYR A 561 -4.49 -14.39 21.89
C TYR A 561 -5.47 -15.54 22.22
N LEU A 562 -6.60 -15.61 21.52
CA LEU A 562 -7.63 -16.64 21.68
C LEU A 562 -7.37 -17.93 20.87
N GLY A 563 -6.21 -18.04 20.22
CA GLY A 563 -5.78 -19.21 19.45
C GLY A 563 -6.12 -19.16 17.95
N GLY A 564 -6.58 -18.02 17.45
CA GLY A 564 -6.78 -17.75 16.03
C GLY A 564 -5.48 -17.41 15.30
N THR A 565 -5.59 -17.07 14.02
CA THR A 565 -4.42 -16.79 13.16
C THR A 565 -3.98 -15.32 13.20
N GLY A 566 -4.80 -14.43 13.77
CA GLY A 566 -4.59 -12.98 13.72
C GLY A 566 -4.68 -12.41 12.31
N LYS A 567 -5.39 -13.10 11.39
CA LYS A 567 -5.53 -12.71 9.98
C LYS A 567 -6.95 -12.89 9.48
N LEU A 568 -7.54 -11.80 8.99
CA LEU A 568 -8.89 -11.80 8.45
C LEU A 568 -9.00 -12.60 7.14
N SER A 569 -8.17 -12.25 6.18
CA SER A 569 -8.16 -12.87 4.85
C SER A 569 -6.73 -12.79 4.28
N ASP A 570 -6.46 -13.60 3.25
CA ASP A 570 -5.30 -13.43 2.38
C ASP A 570 -5.63 -12.51 1.17
N ILE A 571 -6.76 -11.79 1.25
CA ILE A 571 -7.25 -10.90 0.19
C ILE A 571 -6.51 -9.56 0.31
N GLY A 572 -6.21 -8.95 -0.85
CA GLY A 572 -5.20 -7.89 -0.97
C GLY A 572 -4.18 -8.13 -2.09
N ASN A 573 -4.33 -9.20 -2.87
CA ASN A 573 -3.53 -9.38 -4.07
C ASN A 573 -4.05 -8.41 -5.14
N ARG A 574 -3.20 -7.46 -5.53
CA ARG A 574 -3.44 -6.63 -6.72
C ARG A 574 -3.71 -7.55 -7.90
N GLY A 575 -4.73 -7.23 -8.69
CA GLY A 575 -5.03 -7.98 -9.92
C GLY A 575 -3.76 -8.17 -10.75
N LYS A 576 -3.44 -9.43 -11.07
CA LYS A 576 -2.33 -9.80 -11.93
C LYS A 576 -2.89 -10.47 -13.17
N GLU A 577 -2.46 -10.00 -14.33
CA GLU A 577 -2.71 -10.67 -15.59
C GLU A 577 -1.37 -11.24 -16.08
N ASN A 578 -1.33 -12.52 -16.42
CA ASN A 578 -0.09 -13.23 -16.77
C ASN A 578 1.03 -13.08 -15.71
N GLY A 579 0.66 -12.95 -14.43
CA GLY A 579 1.60 -12.78 -13.32
C GLY A 579 2.09 -11.34 -13.06
N PHE A 580 1.63 -10.34 -13.84
CA PHE A 580 2.07 -8.95 -13.74
C PHE A 580 0.94 -7.98 -13.40
N LEU A 581 1.28 -6.93 -12.65
CA LEU A 581 0.44 -5.77 -12.41
C LEU A 581 0.19 -5.04 -13.73
N ARG A 582 -1.07 -4.74 -14.04
CA ARG A 582 -1.43 -3.93 -15.20
C ARG A 582 -1.43 -2.44 -14.89
N PHE A 583 -1.18 -1.64 -15.90
CA PHE A 583 -1.40 -0.20 -15.86
C PHE A 583 -2.47 0.15 -16.88
N SER A 584 -3.17 1.26 -16.66
CA SER A 584 -3.89 1.91 -17.75
C SER A 584 -2.89 2.60 -18.66
N THR A 585 -3.14 2.63 -19.97
CA THR A 585 -2.39 3.52 -20.88
C THR A 585 -2.56 4.98 -20.47
N ASP A 586 -3.72 5.32 -19.93
CA ASP A 586 -4.11 6.67 -19.53
C ASP A 586 -3.36 7.15 -18.29
N CYS A 587 -2.76 6.23 -17.51
CA CYS A 587 -2.02 6.64 -16.32
C CYS A 587 -0.80 7.51 -16.66
N ALA A 588 -0.25 7.35 -17.86
CA ALA A 588 0.90 8.12 -18.36
C ALA A 588 0.52 9.54 -18.84
N GLU A 589 -0.76 9.86 -18.92
CA GLU A 589 -1.24 11.19 -19.31
C GLU A 589 -1.46 12.08 -18.07
N ARG A 590 -1.17 13.38 -18.24
CA ARG A 590 -1.50 14.40 -17.24
C ARG A 590 -2.97 14.75 -17.41
N LYS A 591 -3.78 14.48 -16.39
CA LYS A 591 -5.21 14.76 -16.38
C LYS A 591 -5.56 15.47 -15.08
N LYS A 592 -6.54 16.37 -15.12
CA LYS A 592 -7.03 17.05 -13.91
C LYS A 592 -7.66 16.03 -12.97
N ARG A 593 -7.51 16.25 -11.67
CA ARG A 593 -8.16 15.45 -10.63
C ARG A 593 -9.68 15.62 -10.69
N ALA A 594 -10.41 14.52 -10.54
CA ALA A 594 -11.86 14.59 -10.29
C ALA A 594 -12.14 15.18 -8.90
N THR A 595 -12.92 16.26 -8.87
CA THR A 595 -13.33 16.94 -7.64
C THR A 595 -14.81 16.71 -7.36
N SER A 596 -15.13 16.45 -6.09
CA SER A 596 -16.52 16.47 -5.61
C SER A 596 -17.08 17.88 -5.76
N SER A 597 -18.32 17.99 -6.22
CA SER A 597 -19.01 19.28 -6.25
C SER A 597 -19.43 19.69 -4.83
N VAL A 598 -19.16 20.95 -4.49
CA VAL A 598 -19.60 21.59 -3.25
C VAL A 598 -20.84 22.41 -3.54
N LEU A 599 -21.83 22.40 -2.64
CA LEU A 599 -22.99 23.28 -2.74
C LEU A 599 -22.55 24.75 -2.62
N PRO A 600 -23.15 25.69 -3.38
CA PRO A 600 -22.96 27.12 -3.17
C PRO A 600 -23.40 27.53 -1.75
N VAL A 601 -22.74 28.52 -1.15
CA VAL A 601 -23.05 29.00 0.22
C VAL A 601 -24.55 29.20 0.48
N PRO A 602 -25.34 29.86 -0.39
CA PRO A 602 -26.77 30.09 -0.14
C PRO A 602 -27.61 28.82 -0.09
N GLU A 603 -27.11 27.72 -0.65
CA GLU A 603 -27.77 26.43 -0.61
C GLU A 603 -27.36 25.62 0.61
N ARG A 604 -26.23 25.90 1.28
CA ARG A 604 -25.75 25.09 2.42
C ARG A 604 -26.68 25.22 3.63
N SER A 605 -26.85 24.15 4.40
CA SER A 605 -27.69 24.14 5.60
C SER A 605 -27.17 23.17 6.64
N LEU A 606 -27.82 23.10 7.80
CA LEU A 606 -27.49 22.13 8.86
C LEU A 606 -28.01 20.72 8.58
N GLU A 607 -28.81 20.51 7.53
CA GLU A 607 -29.58 19.26 7.34
C GLU A 607 -29.07 18.40 6.19
N LYS A 608 -28.20 18.93 5.32
CA LYS A 608 -27.75 18.23 4.12
C LYS A 608 -26.25 18.33 3.92
N GLU A 609 -25.69 17.31 3.28
CA GLU A 609 -24.27 17.27 2.95
C GLU A 609 -23.88 18.41 2.00
N ASP A 610 -22.77 19.07 2.30
CA ASP A 610 -22.23 20.13 1.43
C ASP A 610 -21.56 19.55 0.17
N LEU A 611 -21.03 18.33 0.28
CA LEU A 611 -20.27 17.66 -0.77
C LEU A 611 -21.09 16.55 -1.42
N LYS A 612 -21.13 16.52 -2.75
CA LYS A 612 -21.69 15.41 -3.51
C LYS A 612 -20.61 14.37 -3.84
N GLY A 613 -21.00 13.10 -3.90
CA GLY A 613 -20.14 12.01 -4.38
C GLY A 613 -19.77 12.17 -5.86
N LEU A 614 -18.71 11.49 -6.29
CA LEU A 614 -18.36 11.40 -7.70
C LEU A 614 -19.35 10.52 -8.46
N HIS A 615 -19.58 10.85 -9.73
CA HIS A 615 -20.28 9.94 -10.64
C HIS A 615 -19.38 8.76 -11.04
N VAL A 616 -19.96 7.62 -11.41
CA VAL A 616 -19.22 6.38 -11.73
C VAL A 616 -18.15 6.58 -12.80
N GLY A 617 -18.42 7.36 -13.85
CA GLY A 617 -17.43 7.66 -14.88
C GLY A 617 -16.20 8.41 -14.33
N GLN A 618 -16.39 9.32 -13.37
CA GLN A 618 -15.27 10.01 -12.70
C GLN A 618 -14.48 9.06 -11.79
N VAL A 619 -15.15 8.10 -11.15
CA VAL A 619 -14.50 7.06 -10.34
C VAL A 619 -13.65 6.15 -11.22
N GLU A 620 -14.18 5.73 -12.37
CA GLU A 620 -13.45 4.95 -13.37
C GLU A 620 -12.25 5.73 -13.93
N ASP A 621 -12.44 7.00 -14.31
CA ASP A 621 -11.37 7.87 -14.82
C ASP A 621 -10.22 8.01 -13.82
N GLU A 622 -10.51 8.28 -12.55
CA GLU A 622 -9.50 8.33 -11.50
C GLU A 622 -8.82 6.97 -11.28
N ALA A 623 -9.57 5.86 -11.39
CA ALA A 623 -8.99 4.53 -11.30
C ALA A 623 -8.02 4.25 -12.46
N GLN A 624 -8.28 4.77 -13.66
CA GLN A 624 -7.38 4.72 -14.81
C GLN A 624 -6.15 5.63 -14.63
N ARG A 625 -6.27 6.79 -13.97
CA ARG A 625 -5.13 7.67 -13.63
C ARG A 625 -4.16 7.00 -12.64
N CYS A 626 -4.60 6.06 -11.81
CA CYS A 626 -3.73 5.43 -10.82
C CYS A 626 -2.55 4.69 -11.46
N PHE A 627 -1.32 4.99 -11.02
CA PHE A 627 -0.10 4.34 -11.51
C PHE A 627 0.02 2.86 -11.12
N ASN A 628 -0.89 2.29 -10.33
CA ASN A 628 -0.82 0.93 -9.79
C ASN A 628 0.52 0.55 -9.09
N CYS A 629 1.36 1.56 -8.81
CA CYS A 629 2.69 1.56 -8.19
C CYS A 629 3.42 0.21 -8.17
N GLY A 630 3.99 -0.17 -9.33
CA GLY A 630 4.80 -1.37 -9.51
C GLY A 630 6.13 -1.09 -10.20
N CYS A 631 7.11 -2.00 -10.06
CA CYS A 631 8.39 -1.90 -10.73
C CYS A 631 8.28 -2.43 -12.16
N VAL A 632 8.58 -1.57 -13.12
CA VAL A 632 8.59 -1.89 -14.57
C VAL A 632 9.95 -2.37 -15.07
N ALA A 633 10.90 -2.67 -14.18
CA ALA A 633 12.17 -3.26 -14.57
C ALA A 633 11.94 -4.61 -15.25
N VAL A 634 12.71 -4.87 -16.31
CA VAL A 634 12.63 -6.12 -17.05
C VAL A 634 13.67 -7.12 -16.53
N HIS A 635 13.39 -8.41 -16.70
CA HIS A 635 14.36 -9.44 -16.36
C HIS A 635 15.61 -9.36 -17.25
N PRO A 636 16.82 -9.43 -16.67
CA PRO A 636 18.06 -9.18 -17.41
C PRO A 636 18.65 -10.42 -18.11
N SER A 637 18.23 -11.64 -17.73
CA SER A 637 18.87 -12.88 -18.20
C SER A 637 18.26 -13.39 -19.51
N ASP A 638 19.07 -13.42 -20.57
CA ASP A 638 18.75 -14.12 -21.83
C ASP A 638 18.80 -15.64 -21.67
N ILE A 639 19.64 -16.17 -20.77
CA ILE A 639 19.71 -17.61 -20.47
C ILE A 639 18.40 -18.08 -19.87
N ALA A 640 17.80 -17.32 -18.94
CA ALA A 640 16.49 -17.62 -18.38
C ALA A 640 15.41 -17.76 -19.47
N THR A 641 15.36 -16.84 -20.43
CA THR A 641 14.45 -16.89 -21.59
C THR A 641 14.62 -18.18 -22.38
N VAL A 642 15.87 -18.58 -22.66
CA VAL A 642 16.16 -19.78 -23.42
C VAL A 642 15.88 -21.06 -22.63
N LEU A 643 16.26 -21.13 -21.36
CA LEU A 643 15.94 -22.27 -20.51
C LEU A 643 14.43 -22.45 -20.40
N MET A 644 13.66 -21.36 -20.34
CA MET A 644 12.21 -21.42 -20.40
C MET A 644 11.73 -22.07 -21.69
N VAL A 645 12.24 -21.69 -22.86
CA VAL A 645 11.91 -22.39 -24.12
C VAL A 645 12.26 -23.88 -24.10
N LEU A 646 13.35 -24.24 -23.41
CA LEU A 646 13.86 -25.60 -23.38
C LEU A 646 13.30 -26.47 -22.24
N ASN A 647 12.29 -26.03 -21.48
CA ASN A 647 11.80 -26.77 -20.29
C ASN A 647 12.90 -27.02 -19.24
N GLY A 648 13.81 -26.06 -19.06
CA GLY A 648 14.91 -26.17 -18.11
C GLY A 648 14.43 -26.27 -16.66
N LYS A 649 15.24 -26.92 -15.83
CA LYS A 649 15.08 -27.00 -14.37
C LYS A 649 16.39 -26.58 -13.69
N ILE A 650 16.27 -25.95 -12.53
CA ILE A 650 17.38 -25.42 -11.76
C ILE A 650 17.49 -26.21 -10.46
N LYS A 651 18.63 -26.85 -10.24
CA LYS A 651 18.94 -27.51 -8.98
C LYS A 651 19.54 -26.50 -8.02
N VAL A 652 18.89 -26.33 -6.88
CA VAL A 652 19.35 -25.49 -5.78
C VAL A 652 19.65 -26.35 -4.55
N VAL A 653 20.58 -25.89 -3.72
CA VAL A 653 20.95 -26.55 -2.46
C VAL A 653 20.91 -25.51 -1.35
N GLY A 654 20.27 -25.85 -0.24
CA GLY A 654 20.24 -25.07 1.00
C GLY A 654 20.28 -25.98 2.24
N PRO A 655 20.01 -25.46 3.44
CA PRO A 655 20.15 -26.21 4.69
C PRO A 655 19.21 -27.41 4.77
N LYS A 656 18.05 -27.35 4.10
CA LYS A 656 17.06 -28.44 4.02
C LYS A 656 17.39 -29.49 2.95
N GLY A 657 18.57 -29.43 2.33
CA GLY A 657 19.00 -30.31 1.26
C GLY A 657 18.83 -29.69 -0.13
N SER A 658 18.78 -30.54 -1.15
CA SER A 658 18.64 -30.11 -2.55
C SER A 658 17.20 -30.18 -3.06
N ARG A 659 16.79 -29.20 -3.86
CA ARG A 659 15.52 -29.24 -4.61
C ARG A 659 15.74 -28.81 -6.06
N THR A 660 14.85 -29.27 -6.94
CA THR A 660 14.89 -28.94 -8.37
C THR A 660 13.64 -28.15 -8.72
N ILE A 661 13.82 -26.96 -9.30
CA ILE A 661 12.76 -25.99 -9.56
C ILE A 661 12.62 -25.83 -11.08
N PRO A 662 11.42 -25.97 -11.66
CA PRO A 662 11.18 -25.58 -13.05
C PRO A 662 11.60 -24.12 -13.30
N ILE A 663 12.22 -23.83 -14.44
CA ILE A 663 12.71 -22.47 -14.74
C ILE A 663 11.60 -21.40 -14.66
N GLU A 664 10.36 -21.75 -15.01
CA GLU A 664 9.20 -20.84 -14.93
C GLU A 664 8.87 -20.42 -13.49
N GLU A 665 9.11 -21.30 -12.53
CA GLU A 665 8.96 -21.01 -11.11
C GLU A 665 10.22 -20.37 -10.52
N PHE A 666 11.40 -20.71 -11.06
CA PHE A 666 12.67 -20.14 -10.62
C PHE A 666 12.79 -18.65 -10.94
N VAL A 667 12.30 -18.19 -12.10
CA VAL A 667 12.40 -16.78 -12.54
C VAL A 667 11.23 -15.95 -12.01
N ALA A 668 11.27 -15.68 -10.71
CA ALA A 668 10.30 -14.81 -10.07
C ALA A 668 10.33 -13.39 -10.67
N PRO A 669 9.19 -12.67 -10.74
CA PRO A 669 9.22 -11.27 -11.15
C PRO A 669 10.24 -10.50 -10.32
N LEU A 670 11.14 -9.76 -10.98
CA LEU A 670 12.18 -8.93 -10.34
C LEU A 670 13.31 -9.69 -9.63
N GLY A 671 13.40 -11.01 -9.73
CA GLY A 671 14.45 -11.80 -9.06
C GLY A 671 14.40 -13.29 -9.39
N VAL A 672 14.79 -14.12 -8.42
CA VAL A 672 14.76 -15.58 -8.54
C VAL A 672 14.19 -16.22 -7.27
N ALA A 673 13.61 -17.42 -7.39
CA ALA A 673 13.01 -18.17 -6.29
C ALA A 673 14.05 -18.95 -5.46
N LEU A 674 15.05 -18.22 -4.96
CA LEU A 674 16.14 -18.73 -4.14
C LEU A 674 15.99 -18.20 -2.70
N GLY A 675 16.09 -19.08 -1.71
CA GLY A 675 16.24 -18.70 -0.31
C GLY A 675 17.52 -17.90 -0.07
N ALA A 676 17.57 -17.13 1.02
CA ALA A 676 18.76 -16.33 1.36
C ALA A 676 20.00 -17.22 1.67
N ASP A 677 19.74 -18.49 1.97
CA ASP A 677 20.63 -19.58 2.37
C ASP A 677 20.83 -20.65 1.28
N GLU A 678 20.28 -20.43 0.08
CA GLU A 678 20.35 -21.39 -1.03
C GLU A 678 21.32 -20.93 -2.12
N ILE A 679 21.91 -21.89 -2.84
CA ILE A 679 22.70 -21.63 -4.06
C ILE A 679 22.28 -22.51 -5.23
N VAL A 680 22.39 -21.97 -6.45
CA VAL A 680 22.26 -22.76 -7.68
C VAL A 680 23.50 -23.61 -7.87
N THR A 681 23.33 -24.91 -8.12
CA THR A 681 24.44 -25.84 -8.34
C THR A 681 24.45 -26.44 -9.74
N GLU A 682 23.28 -26.57 -10.38
CA GLU A 682 23.17 -27.23 -11.69
C GLU A 682 21.96 -26.70 -12.47
N VAL A 683 22.12 -26.60 -13.79
CA VAL A 683 21.06 -26.39 -14.77
C VAL A 683 20.82 -27.69 -15.51
N GLN A 684 19.56 -28.11 -15.58
CA GLN A 684 19.11 -29.34 -16.22
C GLN A 684 18.22 -28.98 -17.40
N VAL A 685 18.53 -29.51 -18.58
CA VAL A 685 17.75 -29.25 -19.80
C VAL A 685 17.40 -30.59 -20.44
N PRO A 686 16.11 -30.91 -20.67
CA PRO A 686 15.72 -32.16 -21.30
C PRO A 686 16.24 -32.28 -22.74
N HIS A 687 16.25 -33.50 -23.27
CA HIS A 687 16.49 -33.71 -24.71
C HIS A 687 15.49 -32.91 -25.55
N PRO A 688 15.95 -32.22 -26.60
CA PRO A 688 15.05 -31.58 -27.54
C PRO A 688 14.16 -32.63 -28.19
N VAL A 689 12.91 -32.26 -28.44
CA VAL A 689 11.99 -33.16 -29.14
C VAL A 689 12.53 -33.44 -30.55
N LYS A 690 12.50 -34.70 -30.99
CA LYS A 690 12.97 -35.07 -32.33
C LYS A 690 12.21 -34.29 -33.41
N GLY A 691 12.93 -33.68 -34.34
CA GLY A 691 12.35 -32.82 -35.38
C GLY A 691 12.03 -31.39 -34.92
N SER A 692 12.39 -31.03 -33.68
CA SER A 692 12.34 -29.65 -33.21
C SER A 692 13.47 -28.82 -33.81
N LYS A 693 13.17 -27.56 -34.13
CA LYS A 693 14.15 -26.55 -34.52
C LYS A 693 14.07 -25.42 -33.51
N GLN A 694 15.21 -24.88 -33.13
CA GLN A 694 15.34 -23.85 -32.10
C GLN A 694 15.88 -22.56 -32.73
N THR A 695 15.51 -21.40 -32.19
CA THR A 695 15.99 -20.09 -32.68
C THR A 695 16.01 -19.08 -31.54
N PHE A 696 17.09 -18.28 -31.44
CA PHE A 696 17.17 -17.12 -30.54
C PHE A 696 17.43 -15.84 -31.32
N LEU A 697 16.59 -14.83 -31.13
CA LEU A 697 16.77 -13.50 -31.69
C LEU A 697 16.82 -12.46 -30.57
N LYS A 698 17.77 -11.53 -30.65
CA LYS A 698 17.96 -10.44 -29.70
C LYS A 698 18.15 -9.12 -30.43
N PHE A 699 17.33 -8.14 -30.09
CA PHE A 699 17.51 -6.76 -30.54
C PHE A 699 18.12 -5.90 -29.43
N ARG A 700 19.09 -5.06 -29.81
CA ARG A 700 19.86 -4.16 -28.95
C ARG A 700 20.46 -3.04 -29.81
N LEU A 701 20.73 -1.87 -29.23
CA LEU A 701 21.29 -0.73 -29.97
C LEU A 701 22.76 -0.96 -30.31
N ARG A 702 23.58 -1.38 -29.33
CA ARG A 702 24.99 -1.71 -29.53
C ARG A 702 25.20 -3.21 -29.40
N ASN A 703 25.75 -3.85 -30.44
CA ASN A 703 25.97 -5.29 -30.51
C ASN A 703 26.57 -5.89 -29.22
N ALA A 704 27.88 -6.02 -29.06
CA ALA A 704 28.43 -6.76 -27.91
C ALA A 704 28.31 -6.05 -26.53
N LEU A 705 27.75 -4.83 -26.47
CA LEU A 705 27.85 -3.97 -25.29
C LEU A 705 26.52 -3.68 -24.59
N ASP A 706 25.37 -3.92 -25.24
CA ASP A 706 24.06 -3.62 -24.65
C ASP A 706 23.25 -4.86 -24.25
N PHE A 707 22.38 -4.65 -23.27
CA PHE A 707 21.33 -5.58 -22.88
C PHE A 707 20.24 -5.66 -23.96
N ALA A 708 19.49 -6.77 -23.95
CA ALA A 708 18.37 -6.91 -24.86
C ALA A 708 17.32 -5.83 -24.59
N MET A 709 16.83 -5.22 -25.66
CA MET A 709 15.60 -4.41 -25.60
C MET A 709 14.40 -5.35 -25.74
N VAL A 710 14.49 -6.31 -26.65
CA VAL A 710 13.57 -7.44 -26.81
C VAL A 710 14.42 -8.65 -27.21
N SER A 711 14.16 -9.79 -26.58
CA SER A 711 14.64 -11.09 -27.08
C SER A 711 13.49 -12.07 -27.25
N VAL A 712 13.61 -12.96 -28.23
CA VAL A 712 12.64 -14.01 -28.53
C VAL A 712 13.41 -15.31 -28.68
N ALA A 713 13.01 -16.31 -27.90
CA ALA A 713 13.43 -17.68 -28.08
C ALA A 713 12.23 -18.49 -28.60
N ALA A 714 12.47 -19.37 -29.56
CA ALA A 714 11.45 -20.29 -30.06
C ALA A 714 12.01 -21.71 -30.18
N ASN A 715 11.20 -22.70 -29.80
CA ASN A 715 11.44 -24.11 -30.09
C ASN A 715 10.17 -24.68 -30.72
N VAL A 716 10.26 -25.04 -32.00
CA VAL A 716 9.11 -25.44 -32.82
C VAL A 716 9.34 -26.84 -33.36
N THR A 717 8.41 -27.75 -33.06
CA THR A 717 8.40 -29.10 -33.59
C THR A 717 7.39 -29.22 -34.72
N ARG A 718 7.85 -29.69 -35.88
CA ARG A 718 7.01 -29.85 -37.07
C ARG A 718 6.62 -31.32 -37.26
N ALA A 719 5.44 -31.54 -37.83
CA ALA A 719 5.01 -32.80 -38.40
C ALA A 719 4.63 -32.53 -39.85
N ASN A 720 5.41 -33.05 -40.80
CA ASN A 720 5.36 -32.63 -42.21
C ASN A 720 5.51 -31.09 -42.34
N ARG A 721 4.59 -30.43 -43.04
CA ARG A 721 4.61 -28.98 -43.24
C ARG A 721 4.03 -28.18 -42.08
N THR A 722 3.27 -28.82 -41.18
CA THR A 722 2.52 -28.15 -40.10
C THR A 722 3.28 -28.15 -38.77
N CYS A 723 3.02 -27.14 -37.94
CA CYS A 723 3.51 -27.08 -36.56
C CYS A 723 2.73 -28.08 -35.68
N ARG A 724 3.42 -28.98 -34.99
CA ARG A 724 2.83 -29.92 -34.03
C ARG A 724 2.84 -29.36 -32.61
N ASP A 725 3.95 -28.75 -32.23
CA ASP A 725 4.19 -28.21 -30.89
C ASP A 725 5.13 -27.01 -31.00
N ALA A 726 4.91 -26.01 -30.15
CA ALA A 726 5.71 -24.81 -30.13
C ALA A 726 5.81 -24.22 -28.73
N ARG A 727 7.00 -23.74 -28.40
CA ARG A 727 7.22 -22.87 -27.25
C ARG A 727 7.92 -21.60 -27.67
N ILE A 728 7.32 -20.46 -27.34
CA ILE A 728 7.81 -19.14 -27.72
C ILE A 728 7.90 -18.31 -26.44
N VAL A 729 9.08 -17.80 -26.12
CA VAL A 729 9.31 -17.00 -24.90
C VAL A 729 9.89 -15.65 -25.29
N LEU A 730 9.32 -14.61 -24.69
CA LEU A 730 9.76 -13.22 -24.80
C LEU A 730 10.62 -12.86 -23.58
N GLY A 731 11.81 -12.31 -23.85
CA GLY A 731 12.74 -11.77 -22.87
C GLY A 731 12.81 -10.24 -22.92
N SER A 732 13.21 -9.63 -21.80
CA SER A 732 13.42 -8.18 -21.65
C SER A 732 12.22 -7.29 -22.01
N VAL A 733 11.00 -7.83 -21.96
CA VAL A 733 9.75 -7.09 -22.19
C VAL A 733 8.82 -7.08 -20.98
N ALA A 734 9.14 -7.86 -19.95
CA ALA A 734 8.39 -8.00 -18.71
C ALA A 734 9.34 -8.23 -17.51
N PRO A 735 8.85 -8.07 -16.25
CA PRO A 735 9.65 -8.32 -15.03
C PRO A 735 10.20 -9.73 -14.84
N SER A 736 9.64 -10.73 -15.53
CA SER A 736 10.20 -12.07 -15.74
C SER A 736 10.00 -12.48 -17.21
N PRO A 737 10.77 -13.42 -17.78
CA PRO A 737 10.50 -13.93 -19.12
C PRO A 737 9.09 -14.50 -19.23
N MET A 738 8.43 -14.33 -20.37
CA MET A 738 7.01 -14.66 -20.55
C MET A 738 6.83 -15.56 -21.77
N ARG A 739 6.03 -16.62 -21.63
CA ARG A 739 5.56 -17.42 -22.77
C ARG A 739 4.51 -16.65 -23.58
N ALA A 740 4.69 -16.62 -24.90
CA ALA A 740 3.71 -16.07 -25.84
C ALA A 740 2.67 -17.14 -26.21
N ILE A 741 1.86 -17.58 -25.24
CA ILE A 741 0.90 -18.70 -25.40
C ILE A 741 -0.06 -18.46 -26.56
N GLY A 742 -0.57 -17.24 -26.73
CA GLY A 742 -1.43 -16.91 -27.87
C GLY A 742 -0.75 -17.09 -29.22
N ALA A 743 0.56 -16.83 -29.30
CA ALA A 743 1.35 -17.06 -30.52
C ALA A 743 1.61 -18.56 -30.76
N GLU A 744 1.86 -19.32 -29.69
CA GLU A 744 1.99 -20.78 -29.75
C GLU A 744 0.69 -21.40 -30.30
N GLN A 745 -0.46 -21.01 -29.74
CA GLN A 745 -1.78 -21.46 -30.18
C GLN A 745 -2.09 -21.06 -31.63
N ALA A 746 -1.68 -19.86 -32.05
CA ALA A 746 -1.94 -19.36 -33.41
C ALA A 746 -1.25 -20.18 -34.51
N ILE A 747 -0.16 -20.90 -34.19
CA ILE A 747 0.61 -21.66 -35.18
C ILE A 747 0.40 -23.17 -35.11
N ILE A 748 0.00 -23.73 -33.97
CA ILE A 748 -0.23 -25.18 -33.81
C ILE A 748 -1.28 -25.65 -34.83
N GLY A 749 -0.97 -26.73 -35.53
CA GLY A 749 -1.80 -27.31 -36.59
C GLY A 749 -1.72 -26.59 -37.94
N LYS A 750 -1.05 -25.45 -38.05
CA LYS A 750 -0.94 -24.65 -39.29
C LYS A 750 0.43 -24.80 -39.96
N VAL A 751 0.48 -24.51 -41.26
CA VAL A 751 1.74 -24.31 -41.99
C VAL A 751 2.28 -22.93 -41.62
N ILE A 752 3.56 -22.86 -41.22
CA ILE A 752 4.17 -21.57 -40.84
C ILE A 752 4.57 -20.84 -42.12
N ASP A 753 3.75 -19.87 -42.51
CA ASP A 753 4.02 -18.91 -43.58
C ASP A 753 4.00 -17.47 -43.05
N THR A 754 4.17 -16.49 -43.94
CA THR A 754 4.17 -15.07 -43.58
C THR A 754 2.87 -14.64 -42.89
N SER A 755 1.72 -15.14 -43.32
CA SER A 755 0.42 -14.74 -42.77
C SER A 755 0.22 -15.30 -41.36
N VAL A 756 0.48 -16.60 -41.17
CA VAL A 756 0.40 -17.27 -39.87
C VAL A 756 1.41 -16.67 -38.89
N ALA A 757 2.63 -16.36 -39.35
CA ALA A 757 3.64 -15.72 -38.50
C ALA A 757 3.23 -14.29 -38.09
N GLU A 758 2.52 -13.54 -38.94
CA GLU A 758 1.97 -12.23 -38.60
C GLU A 758 0.82 -12.32 -37.60
N GLU A 759 -0.08 -13.29 -37.75
CA GLU A 759 -1.15 -13.57 -36.79
C GLU A 759 -0.57 -13.90 -35.40
N ALA A 760 0.39 -14.82 -35.36
CA ALA A 760 1.08 -15.21 -34.13
C ALA A 760 1.87 -14.04 -33.52
N ALA A 761 2.51 -13.20 -34.35
CA ALA A 761 3.19 -11.99 -33.88
C ALA A 761 2.23 -10.98 -33.24
N ARG A 762 1.03 -10.77 -33.82
CA ARG A 762 -0.02 -9.94 -33.20
C ARG A 762 -0.47 -10.55 -31.87
N ALA A 763 -0.68 -11.86 -31.82
CA ALA A 763 -1.07 -12.57 -30.61
C ALA A 763 0.01 -12.49 -29.51
N ALA A 764 1.31 -12.56 -29.86
CA ALA A 764 2.41 -12.41 -28.91
C ALA A 764 2.47 -11.02 -28.25
N ALA A 765 2.05 -9.98 -28.98
CA ALA A 765 2.01 -8.61 -28.50
C ALA A 765 0.65 -8.24 -27.88
N ALA A 766 -0.32 -9.15 -27.85
CA ALA A 766 -1.64 -8.89 -27.30
C ALA A 766 -1.55 -8.55 -25.81
N GLY A 767 -2.34 -7.56 -25.39
CA GLY A 767 -2.32 -7.06 -24.02
C GLY A 767 -1.07 -6.27 -23.64
N SER A 768 -0.19 -5.85 -24.57
CA SER A 768 0.90 -4.95 -24.20
C SER A 768 0.37 -3.60 -23.71
N VAL A 769 0.94 -3.08 -22.62
CA VAL A 769 0.69 -1.72 -22.10
C VAL A 769 2.01 -0.96 -22.15
N ALA A 770 2.21 -0.20 -23.22
CA ALA A 770 3.40 0.61 -23.39
C ALA A 770 3.33 1.88 -22.52
N LEU A 771 4.49 2.28 -22.02
CA LEU A 771 4.72 3.58 -21.42
C LEU A 771 5.13 4.59 -22.51
N ALA A 772 5.13 5.87 -22.16
CA ALA A 772 5.29 6.98 -23.10
C ALA A 772 6.48 6.87 -24.08
N ARG A 773 7.61 6.26 -23.68
CA ARG A 773 8.83 6.20 -24.50
C ARG A 773 9.21 4.79 -24.96
N ASN A 774 8.38 3.78 -24.74
CA ASN A 774 8.73 2.39 -25.06
C ASN A 774 7.74 1.66 -25.99
N GLY A 775 6.76 2.37 -26.58
CA GLY A 775 5.81 1.80 -27.53
C GLY A 775 6.44 1.05 -28.71
N TYR A 776 7.60 1.50 -29.19
CA TYR A 776 8.33 0.82 -30.26
C TYR A 776 8.70 -0.64 -29.92
N LYS A 777 8.81 -0.99 -28.62
CA LYS A 777 9.09 -2.38 -28.20
C LYS A 777 7.96 -3.33 -28.57
N VAL A 778 6.72 -2.86 -28.65
CA VAL A 778 5.57 -3.68 -29.07
C VAL A 778 5.76 -4.12 -30.52
N GLU A 779 6.17 -3.20 -31.40
CA GLU A 779 6.49 -3.54 -32.80
C GLU A 779 7.74 -4.41 -32.91
N LEU A 780 8.75 -4.20 -32.07
CA LEU A 780 9.92 -5.09 -32.02
C LEU A 780 9.54 -6.52 -31.60
N VAL A 781 8.62 -6.70 -30.64
CA VAL A 781 8.09 -8.02 -30.29
C VAL A 781 7.45 -8.67 -31.51
N ARG A 782 6.55 -7.96 -32.20
CA ARG A 782 5.87 -8.48 -33.40
C ARG A 782 6.88 -8.88 -34.48
N ALA A 783 7.83 -8.00 -34.78
CA ALA A 783 8.84 -8.23 -35.80
C ALA A 783 9.76 -9.42 -35.46
N LEU A 784 10.23 -9.53 -34.22
CA LEU A 784 11.12 -10.61 -33.81
C LEU A 784 10.39 -11.95 -33.70
N VAL A 785 9.14 -11.99 -33.23
CA VAL A 785 8.33 -13.22 -33.22
C VAL A 785 8.09 -13.70 -34.65
N LYS A 786 7.67 -12.80 -35.55
CA LYS A 786 7.49 -13.13 -36.98
C LYS A 786 8.77 -13.72 -37.58
N ARG A 787 9.92 -13.06 -37.35
CA ARG A 787 11.22 -13.53 -37.86
C ARG A 787 11.64 -14.87 -37.26
N ALA A 788 11.43 -15.08 -35.96
CA ALA A 788 11.74 -16.33 -35.30
C ALA A 788 10.92 -17.46 -35.94
N LEU A 789 9.61 -17.26 -36.12
CA LEU A 789 8.71 -18.23 -36.74
C LEU A 789 9.06 -18.54 -38.19
N LEU A 790 9.37 -17.53 -39.00
CA LEU A 790 9.77 -17.73 -40.39
C LEU A 790 11.11 -18.48 -40.52
N ALA A 791 11.99 -18.42 -39.52
CA ALA A 791 13.17 -19.27 -39.48
C ALA A 791 12.82 -20.77 -39.35
N HIS A 792 11.60 -21.11 -38.93
CA HIS A 792 11.07 -22.48 -38.87
C HIS A 792 10.22 -22.88 -40.08
N ALA A 793 9.96 -21.96 -41.01
CA ALA A 793 9.24 -22.26 -42.25
C ALA A 793 10.02 -23.24 -43.15
N ASP A 794 9.29 -24.05 -43.94
CA ASP A 794 9.92 -24.82 -45.02
C ASP A 794 10.27 -23.89 -46.16
N ASN A 795 11.57 -23.71 -46.41
CA ASN A 795 12.05 -23.01 -47.60
C ASN A 795 12.18 -23.94 -48.82
N GLY A 796 11.51 -25.10 -48.82
CA GLY A 796 11.46 -26.03 -49.96
C GLY A 796 12.81 -26.22 -50.66
N THR A 797 13.75 -26.89 -50.01
CA THR A 797 14.95 -27.42 -50.69
C THR A 797 14.81 -28.91 -50.90
#